data_AF-A0A2M7XCY1-F1
#
_entry.id   AF-A0A2M7XCY1-F1
#
_cell.length_a   1.000
_cell.length_b   1.000
_cell.length_c   1.000
_cell.angle_alpha   90.00
_cell.angle_beta   90.00
_cell.angle_gamma   90.00
#
_symmetry.space_group_name_H-M   'P 1'
#
loop_
_entity.id
_entity.type
_entity.pdbx_description
1 polymer ?
#
loop_
_entity_poly.entity_id
_entity_poly.type
_entity_poly.pdbx_seq_one_letter_code
_entity_poly.pdbx_strand_id
1 'polypeptide(L)'
;MTRILKGCLLATALFFSACANDADFDGVPAAQDCNDANGQIRPGAPETCDAVDNDCDGWIDEGLNCPGVGTDTATDAACEAKWALDADGDGYTLEGSETCVSGLAGYVLVSAEADCDDRNPDVNPAGVEVECDGIDNDCNQSIDDNAVEAPVWLLDADGDGYGDVAKSKKSCAQPAGYVVATEIDCNDANPIVHPGATEICDNVDTDCDGITDDDESTDAVTLYADGDGDGFGWSGHSRVTKCDPKSVGYSADNTDCDDLEASVNPGADEVCDLIDNDCDGKIDDLDPSVTDQELWYADGDHDGYGNKRGTKHACFVPRDYVADNTDCNDDFASAKPGAVETCDDIDNDCDGLVDEAGATGELQWYPDNDYDSYGTAIGVVTACNRPIVGHYMAQSDVNHASDCNDRNETVNPGALEQCDLIDHNCDGNAGGTTEPFYRDQDGDGYGNSADVVNNCAQPSGYVKLSTDCNDNVASVHPGATEICDGIDNNCNGQVDTDAVQTSWYADADGDGYGAKTGAISSCTQPSGRVQDNNDCNDAVVTVHPGATEVCDDAVDNNCNGQTDAGDAQCGGQEPVVTGRVCDPTVTGSCTMQITCSAGNTPSTMRVCVSGKARSSVVPGSENAPGADTSTGSLLREDGNFMTKYFVLFYDRYSSGFGVGVDTSRPIYTTTTNQYCAELPRGDWFPALEGQTGTLVVEADLNLEKVEISSGSELCQINTTGVGGASGFVTYVGQ
;
A
#
# COMPACT_ATOMS: atom_id res chain seq x y z
N MET A 1 -38.03 55.02 -129.37
CA MET A 1 -37.83 56.39 -129.92
C MET A 1 -38.69 57.39 -129.15
N THR A 2 -38.59 58.67 -129.46
CA THR A 2 -39.14 59.81 -128.69
C THR A 2 -40.68 59.96 -128.77
N ARG A 3 -41.30 60.54 -127.73
CA ARG A 3 -42.70 61.08 -127.74
C ARG A 3 -42.90 62.12 -128.85
N ILE A 4 -44.13 62.33 -129.36
CA ILE A 4 -44.76 63.66 -129.65
C ILE A 4 -46.22 63.63 -130.20
N LEU A 5 -47.09 64.52 -129.66
CA LEU A 5 -48.38 65.13 -130.12
C LEU A 5 -49.59 64.24 -130.59
N LYS A 6 -50.85 64.51 -130.16
CA LYS A 6 -51.93 65.48 -130.61
C LYS A 6 -52.38 65.33 -132.08
N GLY A 7 -53.66 65.37 -132.49
CA GLY A 7 -54.97 65.50 -131.80
C GLY A 7 -55.82 66.72 -132.25
N CYS A 8 -57.05 66.54 -132.79
CA CYS A 8 -58.00 67.64 -133.13
C CYS A 8 -59.47 67.18 -133.35
N LEU A 9 -60.41 68.10 -133.68
CA LEU A 9 -61.88 67.91 -133.61
C LEU A 9 -62.69 68.65 -134.73
N LEU A 10 -63.78 68.02 -135.23
CA LEU A 10 -65.09 68.57 -135.70
C LEU A 10 -65.29 69.48 -136.97
N ALA A 11 -66.48 69.28 -137.61
CA ALA A 11 -67.45 70.26 -138.19
C ALA A 11 -67.60 70.57 -139.73
N THR A 12 -68.43 69.75 -140.42
CA THR A 12 -69.64 70.03 -141.27
C THR A 12 -69.83 71.22 -142.27
N ALA A 13 -70.56 70.87 -143.37
CA ALA A 13 -71.58 71.63 -144.14
C ALA A 13 -71.13 72.69 -145.20
N LEU A 14 -71.91 73.19 -146.20
CA LEU A 14 -73.12 72.88 -147.06
C LEU A 14 -73.12 73.99 -148.19
N PHE A 15 -73.93 74.18 -149.26
CA PHE A 15 -75.17 73.70 -149.94
C PHE A 15 -75.17 74.36 -151.39
N PHE A 16 -76.04 74.21 -152.42
CA PHE A 16 -77.32 73.50 -152.60
C PHE A 16 -77.61 72.98 -154.05
N SER A 17 -78.44 73.65 -154.88
CA SER A 17 -79.36 73.08 -155.91
C SER A 17 -79.80 74.13 -156.96
N ALA A 18 -80.46 73.87 -158.10
CA ALA A 18 -80.84 72.66 -158.91
C ALA A 18 -81.32 73.16 -160.33
N CYS A 19 -81.71 72.37 -161.35
CA CYS A 19 -81.92 70.92 -161.55
C CYS A 19 -81.52 70.50 -163.00
N ALA A 20 -81.63 69.22 -163.40
CA ALA A 20 -80.84 68.67 -164.51
C ALA A 20 -81.37 67.36 -165.17
N ASN A 21 -80.64 66.93 -166.22
CA ASN A 21 -80.40 65.57 -166.76
C ASN A 21 -81.57 64.59 -167.05
N ASP A 22 -81.72 64.33 -168.35
CA ASP A 22 -81.81 63.01 -168.99
C ASP A 22 -80.49 62.95 -169.81
N ALA A 23 -79.61 61.96 -169.56
CA ALA A 23 -78.23 62.03 -170.04
C ALA A 23 -77.83 61.07 -171.19
N ASP A 24 -78.66 60.06 -171.51
CA ASP A 24 -78.46 59.19 -172.67
C ASP A 24 -79.55 59.28 -173.76
N PHE A 25 -80.64 60.01 -173.49
CA PHE A 25 -81.75 60.32 -174.39
C PHE A 25 -82.69 59.15 -174.74
N ASP A 26 -82.82 58.13 -173.88
CA ASP A 26 -83.83 57.08 -174.03
C ASP A 26 -85.29 57.60 -173.83
N GLY A 27 -85.45 58.67 -173.02
CA GLY A 27 -86.72 59.33 -172.72
C GLY A 27 -87.18 59.24 -171.25
N VAL A 28 -86.46 58.53 -170.38
CA VAL A 28 -86.66 58.50 -168.93
C VAL A 28 -85.66 59.45 -168.24
N PRO A 29 -86.09 60.40 -167.39
CA PRO A 29 -85.18 61.28 -166.69
C PRO A 29 -84.56 60.62 -165.45
N ALA A 30 -83.33 61.02 -165.10
CA ALA A 30 -82.45 60.51 -164.03
C ALA A 30 -83.03 60.29 -162.61
N ALA A 31 -84.27 60.71 -162.35
CA ALA A 31 -84.98 60.46 -161.09
C ALA A 31 -85.90 59.22 -161.14
N GLN A 32 -86.01 58.58 -162.31
CA GLN A 32 -86.84 57.38 -162.56
C GLN A 32 -86.09 56.31 -163.36
N ASP A 33 -84.94 56.63 -163.94
CA ASP A 33 -84.00 55.67 -164.49
C ASP A 33 -83.01 55.22 -163.40
N CYS A 34 -82.79 53.90 -163.26
CA CYS A 34 -81.78 53.36 -162.36
C CYS A 34 -80.35 53.45 -162.93
N ASN A 35 -80.18 53.76 -164.23
CA ASN A 35 -78.89 54.05 -164.86
C ASN A 35 -78.99 55.01 -166.07
N ASP A 36 -79.25 56.31 -165.81
CA ASP A 36 -79.31 57.51 -166.71
C ASP A 36 -78.14 57.70 -167.72
N ALA A 37 -77.20 56.76 -167.77
CA ALA A 37 -76.08 56.73 -168.71
C ALA A 37 -76.06 55.47 -169.61
N ASN A 38 -77.07 54.59 -169.54
CA ASN A 38 -77.21 53.39 -170.35
C ASN A 38 -78.67 52.95 -170.56
N GLY A 39 -79.40 53.61 -171.49
CA GLY A 39 -80.77 53.31 -171.95
C GLY A 39 -81.02 51.94 -172.61
N GLN A 40 -80.28 50.92 -172.21
CA GLN A 40 -80.75 49.54 -172.19
C GLN A 40 -81.38 49.16 -170.83
N ILE A 41 -80.87 49.74 -169.74
CA ILE A 41 -81.42 49.68 -168.38
C ILE A 41 -82.42 50.83 -168.26
N ARG A 42 -83.66 50.55 -167.82
CA ARG A 42 -84.75 51.53 -167.60
C ARG A 42 -86.04 50.81 -167.18
N PRO A 43 -86.98 51.51 -166.49
CA PRO A 43 -88.33 51.03 -166.18
C PRO A 43 -89.00 50.16 -167.25
N GLY A 44 -89.09 48.86 -167.02
CA GLY A 44 -89.76 47.91 -167.92
C GLY A 44 -88.91 47.37 -169.09
N ALA A 45 -87.59 47.31 -168.97
CA ALA A 45 -86.72 46.55 -169.88
C ALA A 45 -86.89 45.01 -169.70
N PRO A 46 -86.28 44.17 -170.57
CA PRO A 46 -86.24 42.71 -170.35
C PRO A 46 -84.92 42.27 -169.69
N GLU A 47 -85.01 41.54 -168.58
CA GLU A 47 -83.85 41.02 -167.83
C GLU A 47 -82.94 40.05 -168.60
N THR A 48 -81.66 40.03 -168.21
CA THR A 48 -80.63 39.11 -168.75
C THR A 48 -79.54 38.77 -167.73
N CYS A 49 -79.42 37.50 -167.32
CA CYS A 49 -78.41 36.93 -166.38
C CYS A 49 -77.02 37.62 -166.37
N ASP A 50 -76.90 38.76 -165.70
CA ASP A 50 -75.67 39.56 -165.57
C ASP A 50 -75.51 40.26 -164.21
N ALA A 51 -76.44 39.99 -163.27
CA ALA A 51 -76.52 40.54 -161.93
C ALA A 51 -76.74 42.07 -161.86
N VAL A 52 -77.40 42.64 -162.88
CA VAL A 52 -77.93 44.01 -162.87
C VAL A 52 -79.46 43.98 -162.86
N ASP A 53 -80.07 44.91 -162.13
CA ASP A 53 -81.49 45.27 -162.24
C ASP A 53 -81.64 46.11 -163.52
N ASN A 54 -82.11 45.51 -164.62
CA ASN A 54 -82.21 46.16 -165.94
C ASN A 54 -83.59 46.83 -166.14
N ASP A 55 -84.64 46.26 -165.56
CA ASP A 55 -86.03 46.71 -165.58
C ASP A 55 -86.35 47.80 -164.54
N CYS A 56 -85.49 47.99 -163.53
CA CYS A 56 -85.60 48.95 -162.43
C CYS A 56 -86.76 48.71 -161.42
N ASP A 57 -87.34 47.51 -161.31
CA ASP A 57 -88.35 47.21 -160.27
C ASP A 57 -87.75 46.87 -158.88
N GLY A 58 -86.44 46.63 -158.80
CA GLY A 58 -85.71 46.34 -157.56
C GLY A 58 -85.39 44.86 -157.30
N TRP A 59 -85.71 43.96 -158.24
CA TRP A 59 -85.19 42.59 -158.26
C TRP A 59 -84.01 42.48 -159.25
N ILE A 60 -83.34 41.32 -159.32
CA ILE A 60 -82.17 41.10 -160.17
C ILE A 60 -82.30 39.72 -160.80
N ASP A 61 -82.15 39.65 -162.13
CA ASP A 61 -82.21 38.41 -162.94
C ASP A 61 -83.50 37.57 -162.71
N GLU A 62 -84.63 38.15 -162.28
CA GLU A 62 -85.81 37.38 -161.91
C GLU A 62 -86.56 36.78 -163.11
N GLY A 63 -87.30 35.69 -162.85
CA GLY A 63 -87.88 34.88 -163.93
C GLY A 63 -86.87 34.08 -164.77
N LEU A 64 -85.57 34.35 -164.66
CA LEU A 64 -84.49 33.57 -165.26
C LEU A 64 -83.98 32.48 -164.31
N ASN A 65 -83.23 31.52 -164.86
CA ASN A 65 -82.59 30.44 -164.10
C ASN A 65 -81.08 30.51 -164.36
N CYS A 66 -80.38 31.33 -163.58
CA CYS A 66 -78.96 31.63 -163.71
C CYS A 66 -78.13 30.79 -162.70
N PRO A 67 -77.47 29.69 -163.10
CA PRO A 67 -76.80 28.80 -162.14
C PRO A 67 -75.42 29.33 -161.75
N GLY A 68 -75.24 29.75 -160.50
CA GLY A 68 -73.92 30.08 -159.95
C GLY A 68 -73.86 31.21 -158.91
N VAL A 69 -74.92 32.00 -158.77
CA VAL A 69 -75.03 33.09 -157.77
C VAL A 69 -76.13 32.76 -156.78
N GLY A 70 -75.75 32.29 -155.59
CA GLY A 70 -76.69 31.75 -154.61
C GLY A 70 -76.87 32.67 -153.39
N THR A 71 -78.04 33.32 -153.30
CA THR A 71 -78.53 33.96 -152.08
C THR A 71 -80.03 33.76 -151.90
N ASP A 72 -80.45 32.69 -151.23
CA ASP A 72 -81.55 32.77 -150.25
C ASP A 72 -81.50 31.63 -149.20
N THR A 73 -82.12 31.94 -148.06
CA THR A 73 -82.55 31.20 -146.86
C THR A 73 -82.38 29.69 -146.70
N ALA A 74 -82.23 29.31 -145.42
CA ALA A 74 -81.90 27.96 -144.98
C ALA A 74 -83.11 27.08 -144.63
N THR A 75 -83.17 25.88 -145.23
CA THR A 75 -83.48 24.62 -144.54
C THR A 75 -82.85 23.44 -145.29
N ASP A 76 -81.71 22.90 -144.82
CA ASP A 76 -81.28 21.55 -145.20
C ASP A 76 -80.44 20.88 -144.09
N ALA A 77 -80.36 19.55 -144.10
CA ALA A 77 -79.97 18.73 -142.97
C ALA A 77 -78.48 18.32 -142.98
N ALA A 78 -77.58 19.30 -142.75
CA ALA A 78 -76.13 19.06 -142.66
C ALA A 78 -75.46 19.81 -141.49
N CYS A 79 -75.43 19.18 -140.32
CA CYS A 79 -74.56 19.56 -139.19
C CYS A 79 -73.84 18.31 -138.69
N GLU A 80 -72.77 17.91 -139.41
CA GLU A 80 -72.02 16.66 -139.16
C GLU A 80 -70.94 16.80 -138.07
N ALA A 81 -70.68 18.03 -137.58
CA ALA A 81 -69.76 18.31 -136.48
C ALA A 81 -70.39 19.33 -135.52
N LYS A 82 -70.34 19.04 -134.22
CA LYS A 82 -70.80 19.92 -133.15
C LYS A 82 -69.65 20.75 -132.61
N TRP A 83 -69.93 22.01 -132.27
CA TRP A 83 -68.96 22.96 -131.76
C TRP A 83 -69.47 23.62 -130.48
N ALA A 84 -68.70 23.52 -129.40
CA ALA A 84 -68.98 24.17 -128.12
C ALA A 84 -67.97 25.29 -127.87
N LEU A 85 -68.30 26.23 -126.99
CA LEU A 85 -67.35 27.24 -126.52
C LEU A 85 -66.40 26.55 -125.54
N ASP A 86 -65.11 26.70 -125.78
CA ASP A 86 -64.00 26.37 -124.87
C ASP A 86 -63.64 27.69 -124.18
N ALA A 87 -63.93 27.78 -122.87
CA ALA A 87 -63.95 29.06 -122.16
C ALA A 87 -62.63 29.44 -121.48
N ASP A 88 -61.72 28.49 -121.26
CA ASP A 88 -60.39 28.72 -120.67
C ASP A 88 -59.22 28.46 -121.64
N GLY A 89 -59.39 27.60 -122.64
CA GLY A 89 -58.45 27.34 -123.72
C GLY A 89 -57.73 25.99 -123.66
N ASP A 90 -58.14 25.01 -122.84
CA ASP A 90 -57.49 23.71 -122.77
C ASP A 90 -57.85 22.73 -123.92
N GLY A 91 -59.03 22.92 -124.53
CA GLY A 91 -59.53 22.13 -125.67
C GLY A 91 -60.63 21.11 -125.35
N TYR A 92 -61.09 21.02 -124.10
CA TYR A 92 -62.31 20.33 -123.68
C TYR A 92 -63.49 21.33 -123.58
N THR A 93 -64.72 20.83 -123.34
CA THR A 93 -65.95 21.65 -123.25
C THR A 93 -67.04 20.97 -122.42
N LEU A 94 -67.89 21.76 -121.74
CA LEU A 94 -69.02 21.26 -120.94
C LEU A 94 -70.11 20.57 -121.78
N GLU A 95 -70.64 19.44 -121.29
CA GLU A 95 -71.73 18.70 -121.95
C GLU A 95 -73.00 19.56 -122.13
N GLY A 96 -73.55 19.58 -123.34
CA GLY A 96 -74.84 20.24 -123.64
C GLY A 96 -74.76 21.72 -124.06
N SER A 97 -73.56 22.28 -124.21
CA SER A 97 -73.30 23.67 -124.69
C SER A 97 -73.31 23.83 -126.23
N GLU A 98 -73.74 22.79 -126.94
CA GLU A 98 -73.41 22.50 -128.34
C GLU A 98 -74.04 23.44 -129.40
N THR A 99 -73.29 23.76 -130.46
CA THR A 99 -73.75 24.56 -131.61
C THR A 99 -73.32 23.96 -132.96
N CYS A 100 -73.87 24.49 -134.06
CA CYS A 100 -73.56 24.10 -135.45
C CYS A 100 -72.76 25.16 -136.23
N VAL A 101 -72.03 26.07 -135.57
CA VAL A 101 -71.30 27.18 -136.23
C VAL A 101 -69.79 26.98 -136.10
N SER A 102 -69.15 26.50 -137.16
CA SER A 102 -67.69 26.43 -137.23
C SER A 102 -67.07 27.82 -137.50
N GLY A 103 -65.89 28.06 -136.90
CA GLY A 103 -65.11 29.29 -137.15
C GLY A 103 -65.48 30.51 -136.28
N LEU A 104 -66.30 30.34 -135.25
CA LEU A 104 -66.35 31.29 -134.14
C LEU A 104 -65.05 31.19 -133.31
N ALA A 105 -64.51 32.33 -132.88
CA ALA A 105 -63.32 32.33 -132.02
C ALA A 105 -63.67 31.82 -130.62
N GLY A 106 -62.84 30.91 -130.07
CA GLY A 106 -63.09 30.23 -128.80
C GLY A 106 -64.03 29.02 -128.89
N TYR A 107 -64.36 28.53 -130.10
CA TYR A 107 -65.15 27.31 -130.26
C TYR A 107 -64.29 26.14 -130.75
N VAL A 108 -64.37 25.00 -130.08
CA VAL A 108 -63.69 23.74 -130.43
C VAL A 108 -64.70 22.64 -130.77
N LEU A 109 -64.20 21.48 -131.23
CA LEU A 109 -65.01 20.30 -131.46
C LEU A 109 -65.30 19.61 -130.12
N VAL A 110 -66.57 19.28 -129.87
CA VAL A 110 -66.97 18.57 -128.64
C VAL A 110 -66.25 17.22 -128.54
N SER A 111 -65.55 17.00 -127.43
CA SER A 111 -64.80 15.79 -127.09
C SER A 111 -65.72 14.59 -126.77
N ALA A 112 -65.15 13.39 -126.64
CA ALA A 112 -65.93 12.19 -126.29
C ALA A 112 -66.17 12.09 -124.78
N GLU A 113 -65.13 12.38 -124.00
CA GLU A 113 -65.16 12.69 -122.58
C GLU A 113 -65.49 14.18 -122.41
N ALA A 114 -66.39 14.53 -121.49
CA ALA A 114 -66.83 15.91 -121.27
C ALA A 114 -66.05 16.58 -120.13
N ASP A 115 -65.88 17.89 -120.24
CA ASP A 115 -65.34 18.76 -119.19
C ASP A 115 -66.28 18.82 -117.97
N CYS A 116 -65.72 19.00 -116.77
CA CYS A 116 -66.44 19.17 -115.52
C CYS A 116 -66.41 20.61 -114.91
N ASP A 117 -65.50 21.52 -115.32
CA ASP A 117 -65.62 22.99 -115.09
C ASP A 117 -64.85 23.84 -116.14
N ASP A 118 -65.35 23.82 -117.40
CA ASP A 118 -65.06 24.68 -118.59
C ASP A 118 -64.99 26.19 -118.26
N ARG A 119 -63.90 26.54 -117.56
CA ARG A 119 -63.49 27.78 -116.85
C ARG A 119 -62.12 27.61 -116.17
N ASN A 120 -61.73 26.38 -115.82
CA ASN A 120 -60.52 26.03 -115.11
C ASN A 120 -59.69 25.00 -115.92
N PRO A 121 -58.63 25.42 -116.64
CA PRO A 121 -57.89 24.57 -117.59
C PRO A 121 -57.02 23.49 -116.93
N ASP A 122 -57.08 23.38 -115.60
CA ASP A 122 -56.46 22.35 -114.77
C ASP A 122 -57.49 21.29 -114.28
N VAL A 123 -58.73 21.31 -114.80
CA VAL A 123 -59.85 20.40 -114.45
C VAL A 123 -60.54 19.92 -115.73
N ASN A 124 -60.06 18.82 -116.32
CA ASN A 124 -60.57 18.26 -117.58
C ASN A 124 -60.22 16.76 -117.72
N PRO A 125 -60.82 16.00 -118.66
CA PRO A 125 -60.54 14.57 -118.87
C PRO A 125 -59.08 14.14 -119.21
N ALA A 126 -58.13 15.05 -119.26
CA ALA A 126 -56.68 14.77 -119.35
C ALA A 126 -55.85 15.53 -118.29
N GLY A 127 -56.51 16.09 -117.28
CA GLY A 127 -55.90 16.66 -116.08
C GLY A 127 -55.20 15.61 -115.22
N VAL A 128 -54.59 16.07 -114.14
CA VAL A 128 -53.90 15.22 -113.15
C VAL A 128 -54.18 15.78 -111.77
N GLU A 129 -54.70 14.94 -110.89
CA GLU A 129 -55.05 15.24 -109.48
C GLU A 129 -53.97 16.09 -108.76
N VAL A 130 -54.34 17.32 -108.37
CA VAL A 130 -53.43 18.34 -107.84
C VAL A 130 -53.52 18.44 -106.31
N GLU A 131 -52.42 18.13 -105.63
CA GLU A 131 -52.13 18.45 -104.22
C GLU A 131 -53.29 18.32 -103.19
N CYS A 132 -54.12 17.28 -103.30
CA CYS A 132 -55.16 16.96 -102.31
C CYS A 132 -56.19 18.08 -102.08
N ASP A 133 -56.57 18.82 -103.13
CA ASP A 133 -57.41 20.02 -103.00
C ASP A 133 -58.91 19.74 -102.88
N GLY A 134 -59.33 18.49 -103.11
CA GLY A 134 -60.72 18.04 -103.03
C GLY A 134 -61.54 18.27 -104.31
N ILE A 135 -60.88 18.54 -105.44
CA ILE A 135 -61.47 18.61 -106.79
C ILE A 135 -61.22 17.26 -107.51
N ASP A 136 -62.02 17.00 -108.55
CA ASP A 136 -61.88 15.88 -109.49
C ASP A 136 -61.19 16.45 -110.73
N ASN A 137 -59.84 16.49 -110.75
CA ASN A 137 -59.07 17.21 -111.79
C ASN A 137 -59.07 16.49 -113.14
N ASP A 138 -59.22 15.16 -113.16
CA ASP A 138 -59.27 14.35 -114.38
C ASP A 138 -60.72 13.98 -114.80
N CYS A 139 -61.71 14.55 -114.12
CA CYS A 139 -63.15 14.30 -114.29
C CYS A 139 -63.56 12.81 -114.22
N ASN A 140 -62.81 11.95 -113.51
CA ASN A 140 -63.06 10.50 -113.46
C ASN A 140 -64.19 10.07 -112.49
N GLN A 141 -64.76 10.99 -111.71
CA GLN A 141 -65.74 10.79 -110.63
C GLN A 141 -65.15 10.18 -109.34
N SER A 142 -63.82 10.17 -109.22
CA SER A 142 -63.08 10.04 -107.97
C SER A 142 -62.51 11.41 -107.59
N ILE A 143 -62.06 11.57 -106.34
CA ILE A 143 -61.45 12.82 -105.87
C ILE A 143 -60.14 12.45 -105.17
N ASP A 144 -59.06 13.16 -105.54
CA ASP A 144 -57.68 12.98 -105.11
C ASP A 144 -57.10 11.56 -105.31
N ASP A 145 -57.64 10.77 -106.26
CA ASP A 145 -57.43 9.30 -106.26
C ASP A 145 -56.02 8.87 -106.70
N ASN A 146 -55.35 9.72 -107.50
CA ASN A 146 -53.96 9.57 -107.93
C ASN A 146 -53.09 10.81 -107.62
N ALA A 147 -53.47 11.63 -106.63
CA ALA A 147 -52.82 12.90 -106.29
C ALA A 147 -51.28 12.79 -106.14
N VAL A 148 -50.55 13.45 -107.04
CA VAL A 148 -49.10 13.24 -107.22
C VAL A 148 -48.27 13.55 -105.97
N GLU A 149 -48.63 14.60 -105.24
CA GLU A 149 -47.95 15.05 -104.02
C GLU A 149 -48.73 14.75 -102.73
N ALA A 150 -49.57 13.71 -102.73
CA ALA A 150 -50.24 13.26 -101.51
C ALA A 150 -49.23 13.03 -100.35
N PRO A 151 -49.51 13.55 -99.14
CA PRO A 151 -48.56 13.52 -98.03
C PRO A 151 -48.25 12.11 -97.57
N VAL A 152 -47.02 11.93 -97.08
CA VAL A 152 -46.51 10.66 -96.56
C VAL A 152 -46.85 10.56 -95.07
N TRP A 153 -47.44 9.43 -94.71
CA TRP A 153 -47.72 9.03 -93.33
C TRP A 153 -46.89 7.79 -92.99
N LEU A 154 -46.38 7.71 -91.77
CA LEU A 154 -45.62 6.55 -91.25
C LEU A 154 -46.55 5.66 -90.44
N LEU A 155 -46.37 4.35 -90.45
CA LEU A 155 -47.14 3.48 -89.54
C LEU A 155 -46.73 3.82 -88.10
N ASP A 156 -47.74 3.96 -87.25
CA ASP A 156 -47.66 4.06 -85.78
C ASP A 156 -48.23 2.74 -85.24
N ALA A 157 -47.33 1.82 -84.87
CA ALA A 157 -47.64 0.42 -84.64
C ALA A 157 -47.95 0.09 -83.17
N ASP A 158 -47.53 0.93 -82.24
CA ASP A 158 -47.70 0.75 -80.79
C ASP A 158 -48.53 1.85 -80.11
N GLY A 159 -48.64 3.04 -80.71
CA GLY A 159 -49.61 4.08 -80.36
C GLY A 159 -49.07 5.30 -79.61
N ASP A 160 -47.76 5.59 -79.66
CA ASP A 160 -47.18 6.74 -78.95
C ASP A 160 -47.28 8.09 -79.70
N GLY A 161 -47.31 8.07 -81.04
CA GLY A 161 -47.41 9.26 -81.90
C GLY A 161 -46.25 9.46 -82.89
N TYR A 162 -45.23 8.61 -82.86
CA TYR A 162 -44.15 8.54 -83.86
C TYR A 162 -44.34 7.30 -84.77
N GLY A 163 -43.44 7.07 -85.74
CA GLY A 163 -43.60 5.93 -86.65
C GLY A 163 -42.45 5.62 -87.62
N ASP A 164 -42.52 4.44 -88.25
CA ASP A 164 -41.44 3.89 -89.09
C ASP A 164 -41.44 4.45 -90.52
N VAL A 165 -40.34 5.11 -90.88
CA VAL A 165 -40.04 5.61 -92.23
C VAL A 165 -40.11 4.53 -93.33
N ALA A 166 -39.80 3.27 -93.01
CA ALA A 166 -39.87 2.12 -93.90
C ALA A 166 -41.29 1.54 -94.05
N LYS A 167 -42.22 1.85 -93.13
CA LYS A 167 -43.65 1.44 -93.19
C LYS A 167 -44.56 2.59 -93.67
N SER A 168 -44.06 3.41 -94.59
CA SER A 168 -44.73 4.63 -95.06
C SER A 168 -45.82 4.40 -96.12
N LYS A 169 -46.83 5.30 -96.13
CA LYS A 169 -47.98 5.30 -97.04
C LYS A 169 -48.35 6.74 -97.45
N LYS A 170 -48.48 7.01 -98.76
CA LYS A 170 -49.08 8.26 -99.27
C LYS A 170 -50.60 8.24 -99.12
N SER A 171 -51.21 9.34 -98.65
CA SER A 171 -52.68 9.52 -98.61
C SER A 171 -53.05 10.98 -98.31
N CYS A 172 -54.11 11.53 -98.90
CA CYS A 172 -54.54 12.91 -98.63
C CYS A 172 -55.13 13.13 -97.22
N ALA A 173 -55.68 12.08 -96.60
CA ALA A 173 -56.15 12.09 -95.22
C ALA A 173 -55.34 11.09 -94.38
N GLN A 174 -55.13 11.41 -93.09
CA GLN A 174 -54.41 10.56 -92.13
C GLN A 174 -55.02 9.15 -92.10
N PRO A 175 -54.27 8.10 -92.49
CA PRO A 175 -54.73 6.72 -92.32
C PRO A 175 -54.80 6.37 -90.82
N ALA A 176 -55.77 5.55 -90.42
CA ALA A 176 -55.86 5.10 -89.03
C ALA A 176 -54.66 4.21 -88.64
N GLY A 177 -53.98 4.55 -87.54
CA GLY A 177 -52.71 3.91 -87.12
C GLY A 177 -51.49 4.41 -87.90
N TYR A 178 -51.52 5.66 -88.38
CA TYR A 178 -50.39 6.29 -89.05
C TYR A 178 -50.23 7.75 -88.59
N VAL A 179 -48.98 8.24 -88.54
CA VAL A 179 -48.60 9.60 -88.12
C VAL A 179 -47.91 10.36 -89.26
N VAL A 180 -47.65 11.66 -89.10
CA VAL A 180 -47.03 12.49 -90.13
C VAL A 180 -45.53 12.23 -90.24
N ALA A 181 -44.96 12.23 -91.45
CA ALA A 181 -43.56 11.87 -91.71
C ALA A 181 -42.46 12.84 -91.18
N THR A 182 -42.80 13.73 -90.24
CA THR A 182 -41.85 14.42 -89.38
C THR A 182 -41.63 13.71 -88.05
N GLU A 183 -42.63 12.94 -87.58
CA GLU A 183 -42.57 12.21 -86.32
C GLU A 183 -41.96 10.82 -86.58
N ILE A 184 -40.63 10.77 -86.66
CA ILE A 184 -39.86 9.57 -87.00
C ILE A 184 -39.50 8.81 -85.73
N ASP A 185 -39.86 7.53 -85.67
CA ASP A 185 -39.45 6.61 -84.61
C ASP A 185 -38.22 5.79 -85.02
N CYS A 186 -37.34 5.52 -84.06
CA CYS A 186 -36.23 4.57 -84.19
C CYS A 186 -36.61 3.11 -83.86
N ASN A 187 -37.75 2.83 -83.21
CA ASN A 187 -38.21 1.49 -82.83
C ASN A 187 -39.75 1.30 -82.75
N ASP A 188 -40.45 1.51 -83.87
CA ASP A 188 -41.92 1.38 -84.08
C ASP A 188 -42.44 -0.04 -83.80
N ALA A 189 -42.59 -0.31 -82.50
CA ALA A 189 -42.84 -1.58 -81.81
C ALA A 189 -42.75 -1.46 -80.26
N ASN A 190 -42.16 -0.38 -79.70
CA ASN A 190 -42.01 -0.15 -78.27
C ASN A 190 -42.37 1.31 -77.87
N PRO A 191 -43.57 1.58 -77.31
CA PRO A 191 -44.16 2.92 -77.12
C PRO A 191 -43.59 3.71 -75.92
N ILE A 192 -42.28 3.61 -75.73
CA ILE A 192 -41.46 4.38 -74.79
C ILE A 192 -40.14 4.83 -75.44
N VAL A 193 -39.80 4.31 -76.63
CA VAL A 193 -38.62 4.68 -77.42
C VAL A 193 -39.11 5.59 -78.54
N HIS A 194 -38.88 6.89 -78.42
CA HIS A 194 -39.35 7.89 -79.37
C HIS A 194 -38.63 9.24 -79.17
N PRO A 195 -38.57 10.13 -80.18
CA PRO A 195 -38.04 11.48 -80.05
C PRO A 195 -38.47 12.20 -78.77
N GLY A 196 -37.48 12.59 -77.96
CA GLY A 196 -37.71 13.33 -76.70
C GLY A 196 -38.42 12.52 -75.61
N ALA A 197 -38.22 11.21 -75.57
CA ALA A 197 -38.50 10.37 -74.41
C ALA A 197 -37.54 10.72 -73.23
N THR A 198 -37.15 9.74 -72.41
CA THR A 198 -36.25 9.99 -71.27
C THR A 198 -35.34 8.78 -71.06
N GLU A 199 -34.05 8.99 -71.22
CA GLU A 199 -33.03 7.94 -71.12
C GLU A 199 -33.01 7.26 -69.74
N ILE A 200 -32.72 5.96 -69.79
CA ILE A 200 -32.42 5.08 -68.67
C ILE A 200 -31.26 4.16 -69.07
N CYS A 201 -30.51 3.67 -68.09
CA CYS A 201 -29.28 2.92 -68.28
C CYS A 201 -29.51 1.44 -68.69
N ASP A 202 -30.26 1.18 -69.76
CA ASP A 202 -30.62 -0.19 -70.22
C ASP A 202 -30.06 -0.60 -71.59
N ASN A 203 -29.21 0.25 -72.21
CA ASN A 203 -28.57 0.10 -73.51
C ASN A 203 -29.54 0.24 -74.71
N VAL A 204 -30.61 1.04 -74.53
CA VAL A 204 -31.53 1.45 -75.59
C VAL A 204 -31.52 2.97 -75.72
N ASP A 205 -31.07 3.46 -76.89
CA ASP A 205 -31.32 4.82 -77.39
C ASP A 205 -32.83 5.05 -77.41
N THR A 206 -33.34 5.73 -76.37
CA THR A 206 -34.76 5.80 -76.04
C THR A 206 -35.36 7.13 -76.50
N ASP A 207 -34.59 8.21 -76.51
CA ASP A 207 -35.00 9.51 -77.06
C ASP A 207 -34.68 9.69 -78.57
N CYS A 208 -34.05 8.70 -79.21
CA CYS A 208 -33.68 8.64 -80.63
C CYS A 208 -32.70 9.74 -81.12
N ASP A 209 -31.93 10.42 -80.25
CA ASP A 209 -30.92 11.41 -80.69
C ASP A 209 -29.65 10.77 -81.31
N GLY A 210 -29.39 9.49 -81.02
CA GLY A 210 -28.21 8.74 -81.44
C GLY A 210 -27.14 8.51 -80.36
N ILE A 211 -27.40 8.88 -79.11
CA ILE A 211 -26.54 8.67 -77.94
C ILE A 211 -27.25 7.76 -76.92
N THR A 212 -26.95 6.47 -76.97
CA THR A 212 -27.42 5.48 -75.97
C THR A 212 -26.80 5.72 -74.59
N ASP A 213 -27.60 5.66 -73.52
CA ASP A 213 -27.18 5.67 -72.10
C ASP A 213 -26.34 6.92 -71.74
N ASP A 214 -26.89 8.12 -71.96
CA ASP A 214 -26.22 9.42 -71.77
C ASP A 214 -26.04 9.87 -70.29
N ASP A 215 -25.29 10.96 -70.06
CA ASP A 215 -25.01 11.51 -68.72
C ASP A 215 -26.24 12.21 -68.05
N GLU A 216 -27.34 12.47 -68.78
CA GLU A 216 -28.64 12.95 -68.25
C GLU A 216 -29.65 11.82 -67.95
N SER A 217 -29.32 10.54 -68.26
CA SER A 217 -30.12 9.34 -67.96
C SER A 217 -30.62 9.29 -66.50
N THR A 218 -31.91 8.99 -66.31
CA THR A 218 -32.58 9.25 -65.01
C THR A 218 -32.25 8.30 -63.86
N ASP A 219 -31.64 7.16 -64.14
CA ASP A 219 -31.09 6.23 -63.15
C ASP A 219 -29.55 6.15 -63.16
N ALA A 220 -28.87 7.03 -63.93
CA ALA A 220 -27.42 7.15 -63.89
C ALA A 220 -26.93 7.57 -62.49
N VAL A 221 -25.86 6.92 -62.04
CA VAL A 221 -25.33 7.10 -60.69
C VAL A 221 -24.28 8.20 -60.66
N THR A 222 -24.29 8.99 -59.58
CA THR A 222 -23.16 9.87 -59.26
C THR A 222 -22.02 9.04 -58.69
N LEU A 223 -20.88 9.08 -59.36
CA LEU A 223 -19.65 8.40 -58.96
C LEU A 223 -18.57 9.40 -58.58
N TYR A 224 -17.75 9.03 -57.61
CA TYR A 224 -16.65 9.80 -57.03
C TYR A 224 -15.33 9.23 -57.52
N ALA A 225 -14.27 10.03 -57.55
CA ALA A 225 -12.95 9.51 -57.90
C ALA A 225 -12.52 8.41 -56.92
N ASP A 226 -11.88 7.38 -57.46
CA ASP A 226 -11.28 6.24 -56.75
C ASP A 226 -9.85 6.14 -57.29
N GLY A 227 -8.92 6.81 -56.60
CA GLY A 227 -7.57 7.10 -57.08
C GLY A 227 -6.56 5.98 -56.87
N ASP A 228 -6.77 5.13 -55.87
CA ASP A 228 -5.90 3.98 -55.53
C ASP A 228 -6.48 2.61 -55.94
N GLY A 229 -7.81 2.50 -56.08
CA GLY A 229 -8.53 1.30 -56.51
C GLY A 229 -9.06 0.41 -55.39
N ASP A 230 -9.23 0.90 -54.16
CA ASP A 230 -9.81 0.11 -53.06
C ASP A 230 -11.33 -0.14 -53.17
N GLY A 231 -12.05 0.73 -53.90
CA GLY A 231 -13.48 0.63 -54.16
C GLY A 231 -14.36 1.58 -53.35
N PHE A 232 -13.81 2.47 -52.53
CA PHE A 232 -14.45 3.68 -52.04
C PHE A 232 -14.06 4.89 -52.93
N GLY A 233 -14.38 6.12 -52.54
CA GLY A 233 -13.96 7.30 -53.29
C GLY A 233 -14.30 8.64 -52.63
N TRP A 234 -13.52 9.68 -52.89
CA TRP A 234 -13.53 10.87 -52.04
C TRP A 234 -14.61 11.88 -52.40
N SER A 235 -15.52 12.16 -51.45
CA SER A 235 -16.60 13.16 -51.62
C SER A 235 -16.12 14.60 -51.90
N GLY A 236 -14.84 14.91 -51.64
CA GLY A 236 -14.23 16.21 -51.90
C GLY A 236 -13.66 16.41 -53.32
N HIS A 237 -13.53 15.35 -54.13
CA HIS A 237 -12.89 15.40 -55.45
C HIS A 237 -13.88 15.53 -56.62
N SER A 238 -13.39 15.27 -57.85
CA SER A 238 -14.18 15.37 -59.07
C SER A 238 -15.13 14.18 -59.19
N ARG A 239 -16.42 14.43 -59.09
CA ARG A 239 -17.48 13.46 -59.37
C ARG A 239 -17.95 13.51 -60.82
N VAL A 240 -18.49 12.39 -61.30
CA VAL A 240 -19.14 12.24 -62.62
C VAL A 240 -20.52 11.59 -62.46
N THR A 241 -21.42 11.79 -63.40
CA THR A 241 -22.66 10.99 -63.52
C THR A 241 -22.44 9.97 -64.63
N LYS A 242 -22.76 8.68 -64.42
CA LYS A 242 -22.61 7.62 -65.43
C LYS A 242 -23.58 6.46 -65.23
N CYS A 243 -23.91 5.76 -66.31
CA CYS A 243 -24.70 4.54 -66.28
C CYS A 243 -23.96 3.28 -65.76
N ASP A 244 -22.62 3.17 -65.89
CA ASP A 244 -21.87 2.05 -65.32
C ASP A 244 -21.34 2.37 -63.90
N PRO A 245 -21.92 1.79 -62.83
CA PRO A 245 -21.45 1.97 -61.45
C PRO A 245 -20.07 1.34 -61.17
N LYS A 246 -19.44 0.69 -62.15
CA LYS A 246 -18.10 0.08 -62.06
C LYS A 246 -17.10 0.75 -63.02
N SER A 247 -17.37 2.00 -63.37
CA SER A 247 -16.47 2.85 -64.14
C SER A 247 -15.07 2.91 -63.51
N VAL A 248 -14.08 2.28 -64.16
CA VAL A 248 -12.70 2.17 -63.63
C VAL A 248 -12.12 3.52 -63.20
N GLY A 249 -11.62 3.59 -61.96
CA GLY A 249 -11.12 4.82 -61.32
C GLY A 249 -12.22 5.70 -60.70
N TYR A 250 -13.41 5.12 -60.47
CA TYR A 250 -14.51 5.75 -59.76
C TYR A 250 -15.31 4.76 -58.91
N SER A 251 -15.79 5.17 -57.74
CA SER A 251 -16.74 4.41 -56.91
C SER A 251 -18.10 5.12 -56.76
N ALA A 252 -19.13 4.34 -56.44
CA ALA A 252 -20.46 4.83 -56.07
C ALA A 252 -20.58 5.10 -54.55
N ASP A 253 -19.68 4.54 -53.73
CA ASP A 253 -19.55 4.94 -52.34
C ASP A 253 -18.66 6.18 -52.25
N ASN A 254 -18.94 7.07 -51.28
CA ASN A 254 -18.35 8.41 -51.21
C ASN A 254 -17.71 8.74 -49.86
N THR A 255 -17.42 7.69 -49.10
CA THR A 255 -17.12 7.71 -47.67
C THR A 255 -15.64 7.52 -47.32
N ASP A 256 -14.78 7.34 -48.34
CA ASP A 256 -13.32 7.45 -48.23
C ASP A 256 -12.89 8.85 -47.75
N CYS A 257 -11.74 8.91 -47.08
CA CYS A 257 -11.15 10.12 -46.52
C CYS A 257 -9.75 10.51 -47.07
N ASP A 258 -9.02 9.63 -47.79
CA ASP A 258 -7.80 9.96 -48.57
C ASP A 258 -7.64 9.08 -49.85
N ASP A 259 -8.15 9.60 -50.98
CA ASP A 259 -8.22 9.13 -52.40
C ASP A 259 -6.88 8.67 -53.05
N LEU A 260 -5.87 8.31 -52.27
CA LEU A 260 -4.49 8.04 -52.68
C LEU A 260 -3.84 6.87 -51.91
N GLU A 261 -4.40 6.42 -50.78
CA GLU A 261 -3.80 5.42 -49.89
C GLU A 261 -4.86 4.39 -49.44
N ALA A 262 -4.95 3.28 -50.20
CA ALA A 262 -5.90 2.14 -50.11
C ALA A 262 -6.02 1.38 -48.76
N SER A 263 -5.51 1.95 -47.67
CA SER A 263 -5.68 1.51 -46.28
C SER A 263 -6.36 2.58 -45.41
N VAL A 264 -6.95 3.63 -46.02
CA VAL A 264 -7.60 4.76 -45.35
C VAL A 264 -9.05 4.87 -45.88
N ASN A 265 -9.90 3.91 -45.48
CA ASN A 265 -11.27 3.78 -45.95
C ASN A 265 -12.19 3.10 -44.90
N PRO A 266 -13.53 3.27 -44.99
CA PRO A 266 -14.51 2.64 -44.07
C PRO A 266 -14.58 1.11 -44.04
N GLY A 267 -13.71 0.40 -44.77
CA GLY A 267 -13.52 -1.05 -44.70
C GLY A 267 -12.18 -1.49 -44.11
N ALA A 268 -11.32 -0.56 -43.70
CA ALA A 268 -10.03 -0.82 -43.08
C ALA A 268 -10.14 -1.23 -41.60
N ASP A 269 -9.05 -1.76 -41.05
CA ASP A 269 -8.84 -1.90 -39.61
C ASP A 269 -8.04 -0.66 -39.13
N GLU A 270 -8.53 0.06 -38.12
CA GLU A 270 -7.79 1.18 -37.49
C GLU A 270 -6.49 0.70 -36.82
N VAL A 271 -5.40 1.44 -37.03
CA VAL A 271 -4.04 1.15 -36.56
C VAL A 271 -3.36 2.38 -35.96
N CYS A 272 -2.35 2.15 -35.13
CA CYS A 272 -1.66 3.19 -34.37
C CYS A 272 -0.67 4.05 -35.19
N ASP A 273 -1.14 4.86 -36.14
CA ASP A 273 -0.30 5.69 -37.04
C ASP A 273 -0.59 7.21 -37.09
N LEU A 274 -1.55 7.73 -36.31
CA LEU A 274 -2.06 9.12 -36.33
C LEU A 274 -2.96 9.50 -37.52
N ILE A 275 -3.48 8.53 -38.28
CA ILE A 275 -4.49 8.72 -39.34
C ILE A 275 -5.84 8.14 -38.85
N ASP A 276 -6.94 8.63 -39.43
CA ASP A 276 -8.31 8.10 -39.27
C ASP A 276 -8.47 7.00 -40.34
N ASN A 277 -8.01 5.77 -40.08
CA ASN A 277 -7.92 4.74 -41.12
C ASN A 277 -9.30 4.18 -41.49
N ASP A 278 -10.24 4.07 -40.54
CA ASP A 278 -11.62 3.62 -40.78
C ASP A 278 -12.60 4.76 -41.14
N CYS A 279 -12.10 6.00 -41.26
CA CYS A 279 -12.81 7.21 -41.68
C CYS A 279 -14.07 7.56 -40.85
N ASP A 280 -14.25 7.06 -39.62
CA ASP A 280 -15.43 7.37 -38.79
C ASP A 280 -15.36 8.75 -38.09
N GLY A 281 -14.16 9.38 -38.05
CA GLY A 281 -13.92 10.66 -37.40
C GLY A 281 -13.21 10.58 -36.05
N LYS A 282 -12.54 9.46 -35.78
CA LYS A 282 -11.71 9.17 -34.60
C LYS A 282 -10.30 8.77 -35.06
N ILE A 283 -9.34 8.70 -34.12
CA ILE A 283 -7.91 8.44 -34.40
C ILE A 283 -7.28 7.76 -33.17
N ASP A 284 -6.52 6.67 -33.37
CA ASP A 284 -5.66 6.01 -32.38
C ASP A 284 -6.38 5.72 -31.02
N ASP A 285 -5.81 6.21 -29.91
CA ASP A 285 -6.30 6.14 -28.51
C ASP A 285 -7.71 6.78 -28.30
N LEU A 286 -8.24 7.52 -29.29
CA LEU A 286 -9.62 8.02 -29.26
C LEU A 286 -10.61 7.04 -29.90
N ASP A 287 -10.13 6.04 -30.63
CA ASP A 287 -10.95 5.00 -31.24
C ASP A 287 -11.12 3.74 -30.39
N PRO A 288 -12.34 3.21 -30.23
CA PRO A 288 -12.59 1.84 -29.80
C PRO A 288 -12.36 0.74 -30.87
N SER A 289 -12.15 1.05 -32.15
CA SER A 289 -11.92 0.07 -33.24
C SER A 289 -10.46 -0.40 -33.35
N VAL A 290 -9.51 0.45 -32.99
CA VAL A 290 -8.05 0.26 -33.17
C VAL A 290 -7.53 -1.11 -32.69
N THR A 291 -6.70 -1.74 -33.52
CA THR A 291 -6.43 -3.17 -33.43
C THR A 291 -5.04 -3.58 -32.92
N ASP A 292 -4.05 -2.69 -32.98
CA ASP A 292 -2.63 -3.01 -32.75
C ASP A 292 -1.99 -2.30 -31.51
N GLN A 293 -2.79 -1.65 -30.67
CA GLN A 293 -2.35 -0.96 -29.44
C GLN A 293 -1.36 -1.77 -28.58
N GLU A 294 -0.16 -1.22 -28.39
CA GLU A 294 0.86 -1.78 -27.49
C GLU A 294 0.38 -1.82 -26.03
N LEU A 295 0.95 -2.74 -25.25
CA LEU A 295 0.62 -2.94 -23.84
C LEU A 295 1.63 -2.24 -22.94
N TRP A 296 1.18 -1.19 -22.26
CA TRP A 296 1.97 -0.37 -21.35
C TRP A 296 1.69 -0.74 -19.89
N TYR A 297 2.66 -0.47 -19.03
CA TYR A 297 2.66 -0.79 -17.60
C TYR A 297 2.81 0.53 -16.81
N ALA A 298 2.01 0.72 -15.77
CA ALA A 298 2.06 1.93 -14.95
C ALA A 298 3.44 2.06 -14.29
N ASP A 299 3.93 3.30 -14.24
CA ASP A 299 5.21 3.71 -13.63
C ASP A 299 4.86 4.75 -12.56
N GLY A 300 4.62 4.28 -11.33
CA GLY A 300 4.08 5.09 -10.24
C GLY A 300 5.06 6.08 -9.61
N ASP A 301 6.36 5.77 -9.65
CA ASP A 301 7.43 6.54 -8.99
C ASP A 301 8.39 7.25 -9.97
N HIS A 302 8.28 6.97 -11.27
CA HIS A 302 8.98 7.59 -12.41
C HIS A 302 10.45 7.23 -12.54
N ASP A 303 10.81 5.97 -12.29
CA ASP A 303 12.18 5.46 -12.46
C ASP A 303 12.49 4.88 -13.86
N GLY A 304 11.45 4.47 -14.60
CA GLY A 304 11.56 3.89 -15.94
C GLY A 304 11.14 2.42 -16.08
N TYR A 305 10.81 1.73 -15.00
CA TYR A 305 10.17 0.40 -14.98
C TYR A 305 8.70 0.53 -14.55
N GLY A 306 7.88 -0.50 -14.77
CA GLY A 306 6.46 -0.47 -14.40
C GLY A 306 5.86 -1.82 -14.05
N ASN A 307 4.85 -1.84 -13.18
CA ASN A 307 4.34 -3.09 -12.60
C ASN A 307 3.39 -3.88 -13.52
N LYS A 308 3.44 -5.22 -13.38
CA LYS A 308 2.65 -6.20 -14.15
C LYS A 308 1.13 -6.20 -13.85
N ARG A 309 0.61 -5.31 -13.00
CA ARG A 309 -0.83 -5.23 -12.63
C ARG A 309 -1.50 -3.97 -13.15
N GLY A 310 -0.79 -2.85 -13.25
CA GLY A 310 -1.26 -1.58 -13.79
C GLY A 310 -1.14 -1.52 -15.32
N THR A 311 -1.81 -2.41 -16.04
CA THR A 311 -1.68 -2.46 -17.52
C THR A 311 -2.69 -1.58 -18.25
N LYS A 312 -2.26 -0.90 -19.32
CA LYS A 312 -3.11 -0.14 -20.26
C LYS A 312 -2.70 -0.44 -21.71
N HIS A 313 -3.65 -0.73 -22.60
CA HIS A 313 -3.42 -0.69 -24.05
C HIS A 313 -3.45 0.76 -24.55
N ALA A 314 -2.48 1.15 -25.38
CA ALA A 314 -2.40 2.46 -26.00
C ALA A 314 -1.48 2.47 -27.23
N CYS A 315 -1.75 3.32 -28.21
CA CYS A 315 -0.89 3.54 -29.38
C CYS A 315 0.43 4.24 -29.04
N PHE A 316 0.42 5.11 -28.04
CA PHE A 316 1.61 5.84 -27.58
C PHE A 316 1.76 5.74 -26.07
N VAL A 317 3.01 5.84 -25.60
CA VAL A 317 3.37 5.79 -24.18
C VAL A 317 2.43 6.68 -23.33
N PRO A 318 1.56 6.10 -22.50
CA PRO A 318 0.69 6.89 -21.66
C PRO A 318 1.51 7.68 -20.64
N ARG A 319 0.99 8.83 -20.23
CA ARG A 319 1.59 9.59 -19.14
C ARG A 319 1.57 8.73 -17.85
N ASP A 320 2.69 8.66 -17.15
CA ASP A 320 2.90 7.88 -15.92
C ASP A 320 2.85 6.33 -16.19
N TYR A 321 3.31 5.88 -17.37
CA TYR A 321 3.45 4.48 -17.83
C TYR A 321 4.73 4.28 -18.67
N VAL A 322 5.23 3.04 -18.75
CA VAL A 322 6.38 2.59 -19.56
C VAL A 322 6.14 1.23 -20.24
N ALA A 323 7.06 0.81 -21.11
CA ALA A 323 6.98 -0.46 -21.85
C ALA A 323 7.64 -1.65 -21.12
N ASP A 324 8.57 -1.42 -20.19
CA ASP A 324 9.14 -2.49 -19.39
C ASP A 324 8.19 -2.85 -18.25
N ASN A 325 8.05 -4.14 -17.97
CA ASN A 325 7.12 -4.66 -16.97
C ASN A 325 7.81 -5.26 -15.74
N THR A 326 9.13 -5.13 -15.63
CA THR A 326 9.93 -5.91 -14.69
C THR A 326 10.02 -5.32 -13.28
N ASP A 327 9.33 -4.22 -13.01
CA ASP A 327 9.18 -3.63 -11.67
C ASP A 327 8.49 -4.57 -10.67
N CYS A 328 8.93 -4.51 -9.42
CA CYS A 328 8.38 -5.27 -8.30
C CYS A 328 7.63 -4.42 -7.25
N ASN A 329 7.83 -3.09 -7.19
CA ASN A 329 7.27 -2.21 -6.16
C ASN A 329 7.17 -0.71 -6.55
N ASP A 330 6.44 -0.40 -7.63
CA ASP A 330 5.85 0.85 -8.17
C ASP A 330 5.60 2.09 -7.25
N ASP A 331 5.67 1.94 -5.92
CA ASP A 331 5.62 3.02 -4.93
C ASP A 331 7.05 3.54 -4.54
N PHE A 332 8.13 2.89 -5.01
CA PHE A 332 9.51 3.06 -4.54
C PHE A 332 10.58 2.96 -5.65
N ALA A 333 11.04 4.11 -6.16
CA ALA A 333 12.10 4.24 -7.18
C ALA A 333 13.51 3.70 -6.81
N SER A 334 13.64 2.91 -5.73
CA SER A 334 14.79 2.04 -5.46
C SER A 334 14.58 0.61 -5.98
N ALA A 335 13.34 0.11 -6.03
CA ALA A 335 12.97 -1.29 -6.23
C ALA A 335 12.79 -1.69 -7.70
N LYS A 336 13.92 -1.83 -8.43
CA LYS A 336 13.95 -2.06 -9.87
C LYS A 336 14.96 -3.16 -10.28
N PRO A 337 14.77 -3.80 -11.45
CA PRO A 337 15.67 -4.79 -12.02
C PRO A 337 17.16 -4.46 -11.93
N GLY A 338 17.91 -5.25 -11.15
CA GLY A 338 19.36 -5.14 -11.03
C GLY A 338 19.83 -3.81 -10.41
N ALA A 339 19.07 -3.30 -9.43
CA ALA A 339 19.58 -2.36 -8.44
C ALA A 339 20.71 -2.99 -7.59
N VAL A 340 20.97 -2.39 -6.43
CA VAL A 340 21.72 -3.06 -5.35
C VAL A 340 20.82 -3.00 -4.14
N GLU A 341 20.64 -4.14 -3.46
CA GLU A 341 19.90 -4.22 -2.21
C GLU A 341 20.27 -3.13 -1.21
N THR A 342 19.31 -2.76 -0.39
CA THR A 342 19.47 -1.92 0.80
C THR A 342 18.88 -2.72 1.96
N CYS A 343 19.50 -2.67 3.15
CA CYS A 343 18.95 -3.34 4.32
C CYS A 343 17.70 -2.63 4.86
N ASP A 344 16.56 -2.76 4.17
CA ASP A 344 15.28 -2.11 4.49
C ASP A 344 14.03 -3.01 4.35
N ASP A 345 14.21 -4.34 4.29
CA ASP A 345 13.15 -5.35 4.12
C ASP A 345 12.36 -5.25 2.78
N ILE A 346 12.91 -4.57 1.76
CA ILE A 346 12.35 -4.46 0.40
C ILE A 346 13.25 -5.17 -0.62
N ASP A 347 12.68 -6.01 -1.48
CA ASP A 347 13.30 -6.52 -2.71
C ASP A 347 13.65 -5.30 -3.61
N ASN A 348 14.91 -4.83 -3.57
CA ASN A 348 15.32 -3.63 -4.32
C ASN A 348 15.73 -4.01 -5.76
N ASP A 349 16.29 -5.19 -6.00
CA ASP A 349 16.82 -5.62 -7.31
C ASP A 349 15.81 -6.42 -8.17
N CYS A 350 14.67 -6.82 -7.61
CA CYS A 350 13.58 -7.57 -8.21
C CYS A 350 13.91 -9.03 -8.65
N ASP A 351 14.96 -9.68 -8.14
CA ASP A 351 15.19 -11.13 -8.37
C ASP A 351 14.28 -12.05 -7.53
N GLY A 352 13.64 -11.52 -6.47
CA GLY A 352 12.76 -12.25 -5.56
C GLY A 352 13.41 -12.71 -4.25
N LEU A 353 14.65 -12.29 -3.98
CA LEU A 353 15.25 -12.23 -2.65
C LEU A 353 14.97 -10.87 -1.98
N VAL A 354 15.50 -10.68 -0.78
CA VAL A 354 15.42 -9.44 0.03
C VAL A 354 16.66 -9.45 0.93
N ASP A 355 17.33 -8.31 1.08
CA ASP A 355 18.39 -8.10 2.09
C ASP A 355 19.60 -9.09 1.92
N GLU A 356 19.90 -9.60 0.70
CA GLU A 356 20.92 -10.65 0.53
C GLU A 356 22.38 -10.15 0.45
N ALA A 357 23.30 -11.11 0.25
CA ALA A 357 24.73 -10.95 0.48
C ALA A 357 25.40 -9.98 -0.52
N GLY A 358 25.65 -8.75 -0.06
CA GLY A 358 26.16 -7.63 -0.85
C GLY A 358 25.36 -6.32 -0.68
N ALA A 359 24.26 -6.35 0.09
CA ALA A 359 23.39 -5.21 0.30
C ALA A 359 24.06 -3.96 0.93
N THR A 360 23.50 -2.80 0.61
CA THR A 360 23.90 -1.51 1.16
C THR A 360 23.39 -1.38 2.60
N GLY A 361 24.32 -1.44 3.55
CA GLY A 361 24.04 -1.33 4.98
C GLY A 361 24.30 -2.61 5.78
N GLU A 362 24.79 -3.68 5.15
CA GLU A 362 25.16 -4.92 5.84
C GLU A 362 26.06 -4.67 7.05
N LEU A 363 25.81 -5.41 8.13
CA LEU A 363 26.64 -5.40 9.32
C LEU A 363 27.54 -6.64 9.35
N GLN A 364 28.73 -6.50 9.95
CA GLN A 364 29.53 -7.65 10.32
C GLN A 364 29.02 -8.25 11.64
N TRP A 365 28.78 -9.55 11.64
CA TRP A 365 28.29 -10.34 12.77
C TRP A 365 29.40 -11.30 13.22
N TYR A 366 29.90 -11.10 14.43
CA TYR A 366 31.01 -11.84 15.03
C TYR A 366 30.45 -13.01 15.84
N PRO A 367 30.85 -14.27 15.61
CA PRO A 367 30.43 -15.40 16.43
C PRO A 367 30.76 -15.18 17.91
N ASP A 368 29.83 -15.59 18.75
CA ASP A 368 29.89 -15.62 20.22
C ASP A 368 29.49 -17.04 20.64
N ASN A 369 30.45 -17.91 20.95
CA ASN A 369 30.21 -19.34 21.23
C ASN A 369 30.17 -19.69 22.72
N ASP A 370 30.61 -18.79 23.61
CA ASP A 370 30.58 -18.97 25.08
C ASP A 370 29.62 -18.03 25.82
N TYR A 371 28.97 -17.12 25.09
CA TYR A 371 27.83 -16.30 25.49
C TYR A 371 28.19 -15.12 26.41
N ASP A 372 29.44 -14.67 26.43
CA ASP A 372 29.92 -13.55 27.25
C ASP A 372 29.70 -12.15 26.63
N SER A 373 29.14 -12.10 25.41
CA SER A 373 28.87 -10.90 24.59
C SER A 373 30.07 -10.24 23.91
N TYR A 374 31.28 -10.82 23.99
CA TYR A 374 32.34 -10.53 23.03
C TYR A 374 32.24 -11.49 21.83
N GLY A 375 33.19 -11.42 20.90
CA GLY A 375 33.12 -12.26 19.71
C GLY A 375 34.39 -12.30 18.88
N THR A 376 34.56 -13.38 18.13
CA THR A 376 35.77 -13.64 17.36
C THR A 376 35.70 -13.14 15.93
N ALA A 377 36.83 -12.65 15.39
CA ALA A 377 36.97 -12.37 13.97
C ALA A 377 37.01 -13.65 13.10
N ILE A 378 37.15 -14.85 13.70
CA ILE A 378 37.25 -16.13 12.98
C ILE A 378 35.86 -16.67 12.67
N GLY A 379 35.42 -16.52 11.42
CA GLY A 379 34.07 -16.94 11.00
C GLY A 379 33.03 -15.83 11.10
N VAL A 380 33.46 -14.57 11.18
CA VAL A 380 32.60 -13.39 10.97
C VAL A 380 31.81 -13.54 9.66
N VAL A 381 30.53 -13.21 9.70
CA VAL A 381 29.65 -13.18 8.53
C VAL A 381 29.10 -11.78 8.31
N THR A 382 28.87 -11.39 7.06
CA THR A 382 28.28 -10.11 6.70
C THR A 382 26.84 -10.35 6.25
N ALA A 383 25.90 -9.57 6.78
CA ALA A 383 24.47 -9.64 6.45
C ALA A 383 23.73 -8.41 7.01
N CYS A 384 22.59 -8.04 6.43
CA CYS A 384 21.68 -7.05 7.02
C CYS A 384 21.16 -7.49 8.40
N ASN A 385 20.64 -8.71 8.48
CA ASN A 385 19.95 -9.25 9.65
C ASN A 385 20.82 -10.26 10.43
N ARG A 386 20.66 -10.31 11.77
CA ARG A 386 21.46 -11.18 12.64
C ARG A 386 21.27 -12.66 12.28
N PRO A 387 22.34 -13.45 12.11
CA PRO A 387 22.22 -14.87 11.79
C PRO A 387 21.37 -15.65 12.80
N ILE A 388 20.35 -16.36 12.29
CA ILE A 388 19.39 -17.15 13.07
C ILE A 388 19.92 -18.50 13.58
N VAL A 389 21.12 -18.93 13.14
CA VAL A 389 21.75 -20.20 13.54
C VAL A 389 23.12 -19.93 14.16
N GLY A 390 23.13 -19.87 15.50
CA GLY A 390 24.29 -19.53 16.31
C GLY A 390 24.06 -18.26 17.13
N HIS A 391 25.05 -17.91 17.95
CA HIS A 391 25.09 -16.66 18.69
C HIS A 391 26.15 -15.75 18.07
N TYR A 392 25.80 -14.47 17.92
CA TYR A 392 26.54 -13.49 17.16
C TYR A 392 26.30 -12.09 17.71
N MET A 393 27.36 -11.30 17.80
CA MET A 393 27.33 -9.88 18.21
C MET A 393 27.52 -8.96 17.01
N ALA A 394 26.92 -7.77 17.04
CA ALA A 394 26.97 -6.81 15.93
C ALA A 394 28.25 -5.96 15.98
N GLN A 395 28.76 -5.55 14.81
CA GLN A 395 29.87 -4.60 14.70
C GLN A 395 29.60 -3.23 15.36
N SER A 396 28.33 -2.86 15.59
CA SER A 396 27.94 -1.66 16.34
C SER A 396 28.30 -1.74 17.82
N ASP A 397 28.50 -2.94 18.35
CA ASP A 397 28.65 -3.20 19.78
C ASP A 397 30.14 -3.19 20.14
N VAL A 398 30.50 -2.39 21.14
CA VAL A 398 31.84 -1.77 21.21
C VAL A 398 32.90 -2.73 21.78
N ASN A 399 33.96 -2.97 20.98
CA ASN A 399 35.15 -3.80 21.26
C ASN A 399 35.03 -5.31 20.95
N HIS A 400 33.94 -5.79 20.36
CA HIS A 400 33.65 -7.23 20.22
C HIS A 400 34.29 -7.92 18.99
N ALA A 401 35.48 -7.49 18.57
CA ALA A 401 36.24 -8.10 17.46
C ALA A 401 37.60 -8.69 17.91
N SER A 402 37.87 -8.66 19.22
CA SER A 402 39.17 -8.92 19.83
C SER A 402 39.14 -10.06 20.86
N ASP A 403 38.08 -10.85 20.90
CA ASP A 403 38.05 -12.07 21.72
C ASP A 403 39.15 -13.04 21.26
N CYS A 404 40.00 -13.41 22.22
CA CYS A 404 41.14 -14.29 22.04
C CYS A 404 40.84 -15.76 22.37
N ASN A 405 39.67 -16.10 22.96
CA ASN A 405 39.27 -17.46 23.27
C ASN A 405 37.73 -17.68 23.41
N ASP A 406 36.99 -17.44 22.31
CA ASP A 406 35.59 -17.79 21.93
C ASP A 406 35.12 -19.23 22.24
N ARG A 407 35.38 -19.71 23.46
CA ARG A 407 35.02 -21.00 24.09
C ARG A 407 35.11 -20.94 25.62
N ASN A 408 35.37 -19.79 26.23
CA ASN A 408 35.58 -19.61 27.65
C ASN A 408 35.24 -18.17 28.10
N GLU A 409 34.01 -18.01 28.62
CA GLU A 409 33.33 -16.81 29.15
C GLU A 409 34.12 -15.91 30.15
N THR A 410 35.37 -16.27 30.47
CA THR A 410 36.26 -15.52 31.37
C THR A 410 37.45 -14.88 30.66
N VAL A 411 37.63 -15.10 29.35
CA VAL A 411 38.81 -14.64 28.58
C VAL A 411 38.31 -13.79 27.40
N ASN A 412 38.10 -12.51 27.67
CA ASN A 412 37.55 -11.53 26.74
C ASN A 412 38.08 -10.11 27.04
N PRO A 413 38.01 -9.16 26.09
CA PRO A 413 38.46 -7.77 26.28
C PRO A 413 37.86 -6.97 27.45
N GLY A 414 36.81 -7.46 28.11
CA GLY A 414 36.22 -6.87 29.32
C GLY A 414 36.66 -7.51 30.64
N ALA A 415 37.40 -8.62 30.59
CA ALA A 415 37.81 -9.37 31.76
C ALA A 415 38.89 -8.64 32.58
N LEU A 416 39.02 -9.03 33.85
CA LEU A 416 40.11 -8.59 34.72
C LEU A 416 41.18 -9.68 34.76
N GLU A 417 42.42 -9.28 34.50
CA GLU A 417 43.59 -10.17 34.51
C GLU A 417 43.71 -10.98 35.82
N GLN A 418 43.66 -12.30 35.69
CA GLN A 418 43.93 -13.24 36.79
C GLN A 418 45.38 -13.72 36.71
N CYS A 419 45.99 -13.99 37.87
CA CYS A 419 47.39 -14.42 37.91
C CYS A 419 47.56 -15.95 37.82
N ASP A 420 47.04 -16.53 36.75
CA ASP A 420 47.22 -17.95 36.39
C ASP A 420 48.07 -18.13 35.10
N LEU A 421 48.55 -17.02 34.52
CA LEU A 421 49.28 -16.92 33.25
C LEU A 421 48.43 -17.14 31.99
N ILE A 422 47.11 -16.95 32.08
CA ILE A 422 46.21 -16.77 30.94
C ILE A 422 45.97 -15.27 30.73
N ASP A 423 46.21 -14.80 29.51
CA ASP A 423 45.79 -13.48 29.02
C ASP A 423 44.26 -13.47 28.99
N HIS A 424 43.64 -12.92 30.05
CA HIS A 424 42.20 -12.85 30.21
C HIS A 424 41.62 -11.66 29.45
N ASN A 425 42.28 -10.50 29.49
CA ASN A 425 41.78 -9.27 28.88
C ASN A 425 42.18 -9.09 27.40
N CYS A 426 42.89 -10.06 26.82
CA CYS A 426 43.37 -10.08 25.45
C CYS A 426 44.28 -8.88 25.08
N ASP A 427 44.93 -8.21 26.06
CA ASP A 427 45.80 -7.06 25.82
C ASP A 427 47.26 -7.41 25.45
N GLY A 428 47.64 -8.69 25.61
CA GLY A 428 48.98 -9.22 25.36
C GLY A 428 49.82 -9.41 26.63
N ASN A 429 49.30 -9.09 27.82
CA ASN A 429 49.96 -9.26 29.11
C ASN A 429 49.12 -10.16 30.05
N ALA A 430 49.38 -11.47 29.97
CA ALA A 430 48.92 -12.54 30.89
C ALA A 430 49.49 -12.42 32.32
N GLY A 431 49.34 -11.25 32.93
CA GLY A 431 50.13 -10.77 34.06
C GLY A 431 49.36 -9.77 34.88
N GLY A 432 48.38 -10.26 35.64
CA GLY A 432 47.50 -9.46 36.48
C GLY A 432 48.20 -8.60 37.53
N THR A 433 47.45 -7.62 38.04
CA THR A 433 47.95 -6.56 38.91
C THR A 433 48.51 -7.11 40.22
N THR A 434 49.83 -7.11 40.34
CA THR A 434 50.53 -7.49 41.58
C THR A 434 50.32 -6.43 42.66
N GLU A 435 49.74 -6.83 43.79
CA GLU A 435 49.55 -5.98 44.97
C GLU A 435 50.77 -6.08 45.91
N PRO A 436 51.06 -5.03 46.71
CA PRO A 436 52.17 -5.06 47.66
C PRO A 436 51.81 -5.88 48.91
N PHE A 437 52.71 -6.78 49.29
CA PHE A 437 52.70 -7.49 50.56
C PHE A 437 53.99 -7.18 51.33
N TYR A 438 53.89 -7.06 52.65
CA TYR A 438 54.94 -6.59 53.56
C TYR A 438 55.38 -7.73 54.48
N ARG A 439 56.67 -7.89 54.77
CA ARG A 439 57.15 -9.00 55.62
C ARG A 439 56.46 -8.93 56.98
N ASP A 440 56.01 -10.09 57.44
CA ASP A 440 55.54 -10.35 58.80
C ASP A 440 56.52 -11.39 59.38
N GLN A 441 57.45 -10.94 60.24
CA GLN A 441 58.56 -11.76 60.74
C GLN A 441 58.30 -12.36 62.13
N ASP A 442 57.39 -11.80 62.93
CA ASP A 442 57.07 -12.29 64.27
C ASP A 442 55.67 -12.95 64.38
N GLY A 443 54.76 -12.69 63.45
CA GLY A 443 53.52 -13.44 63.23
C GLY A 443 52.23 -12.79 63.73
N ASP A 444 52.19 -11.48 64.00
CA ASP A 444 50.99 -10.82 64.54
C ASP A 444 49.94 -10.39 63.49
N GLY A 445 50.32 -10.35 62.21
CA GLY A 445 49.42 -9.98 61.09
C GLY A 445 49.61 -8.56 60.55
N TYR A 446 50.44 -7.73 61.20
CA TYR A 446 51.05 -6.55 60.62
C TYR A 446 52.43 -6.87 60.03
N GLY A 447 53.00 -5.92 59.29
CA GLY A 447 54.27 -6.14 58.62
C GLY A 447 54.98 -4.88 58.18
N ASN A 448 56.25 -5.06 57.83
CA ASN A 448 57.25 -4.02 57.67
C ASN A 448 57.12 -3.25 56.35
N SER A 449 56.75 -1.97 56.41
CA SER A 449 56.70 -1.06 55.25
C SER A 449 57.98 -1.01 54.38
N ALA A 450 59.13 -1.44 54.89
CA ALA A 450 60.41 -1.43 54.16
C ALA A 450 60.79 -2.77 53.49
N ASP A 451 60.20 -3.91 53.87
CA ASP A 451 60.37 -5.21 53.19
C ASP A 451 59.08 -5.57 52.45
N VAL A 452 58.90 -4.94 51.29
CA VAL A 452 57.73 -5.10 50.42
C VAL A 452 58.05 -5.94 49.19
N VAL A 453 57.16 -6.87 48.85
CA VAL A 453 57.17 -7.62 47.60
C VAL A 453 55.83 -7.48 46.90
N ASN A 454 55.86 -7.14 45.62
CA ASN A 454 54.65 -7.13 44.79
C ASN A 454 54.39 -8.54 44.29
N ASN A 455 53.21 -9.10 44.59
CA ASN A 455 52.80 -10.43 44.12
C ASN A 455 51.29 -10.48 43.90
N CYS A 456 50.79 -11.51 43.24
CA CYS A 456 49.34 -11.67 43.05
C CYS A 456 48.63 -12.32 44.23
N ALA A 457 49.33 -13.15 45.01
CA ALA A 457 48.81 -13.82 46.19
C ALA A 457 49.76 -13.61 47.37
N GLN A 458 49.22 -13.60 48.59
CA GLN A 458 49.99 -13.35 49.81
C GLN A 458 51.12 -14.38 49.97
N PRO A 459 52.40 -13.97 49.92
CA PRO A 459 53.52 -14.88 50.15
C PRO A 459 53.53 -15.37 51.61
N SER A 460 54.09 -16.55 51.85
CA SER A 460 54.28 -17.04 53.22
C SER A 460 55.30 -16.17 53.96
N GLY A 461 54.96 -15.70 55.17
CA GLY A 461 55.77 -14.73 55.94
C GLY A 461 55.62 -13.27 55.46
N TYR A 462 54.49 -12.95 54.80
CA TYR A 462 54.13 -11.61 54.34
C TYR A 462 52.63 -11.36 54.54
N VAL A 463 52.22 -10.10 54.74
CA VAL A 463 50.83 -9.64 54.99
C VAL A 463 50.48 -8.38 54.19
N LYS A 464 49.22 -7.92 54.26
CA LYS A 464 48.76 -6.69 53.56
C LYS A 464 48.92 -5.39 54.34
N LEU A 465 49.09 -5.45 55.66
CA LEU A 465 49.13 -4.27 56.53
C LEU A 465 50.58 -3.85 56.76
N SER A 466 50.98 -2.70 56.21
CA SER A 466 52.37 -2.18 56.24
C SER A 466 52.73 -1.36 57.49
N THR A 467 51.84 -1.34 58.47
CA THR A 467 51.80 -0.32 59.52
C THR A 467 52.49 -0.73 60.82
N ASP A 468 53.25 -1.81 60.79
CA ASP A 468 54.08 -2.26 61.91
C ASP A 468 55.24 -1.28 62.17
N CYS A 469 55.48 -0.96 63.45
CA CYS A 469 56.60 -0.12 63.88
C CYS A 469 57.80 -0.92 64.43
N ASN A 470 57.68 -2.23 64.68
CA ASN A 470 58.75 -3.13 65.08
C ASN A 470 58.49 -4.64 64.80
N ASP A 471 58.59 -5.03 63.51
CA ASP A 471 58.56 -6.39 62.86
C ASP A 471 59.58 -7.42 63.41
N ASN A 472 59.71 -7.48 64.73
CA ASN A 472 60.50 -8.42 65.51
C ASN A 472 59.89 -8.69 66.91
N VAL A 473 58.77 -8.05 67.25
CA VAL A 473 58.09 -8.10 68.54
C VAL A 473 56.56 -7.99 68.32
N ALA A 474 55.91 -9.15 68.25
CA ALA A 474 54.46 -9.41 68.06
C ALA A 474 53.49 -8.83 69.14
N SER A 475 53.90 -7.75 69.81
CA SER A 475 53.11 -6.94 70.74
C SER A 475 53.37 -5.44 70.56
N VAL A 476 54.01 -5.04 69.45
CA VAL A 476 54.39 -3.66 69.11
C VAL A 476 53.84 -3.33 67.72
N HIS A 477 52.50 -3.29 67.63
CA HIS A 477 51.75 -3.18 66.39
C HIS A 477 50.54 -2.24 66.53
N PRO A 478 49.98 -1.71 65.43
CA PRO A 478 48.77 -0.89 65.46
C PRO A 478 47.63 -1.51 66.26
N GLY A 479 47.16 -0.78 67.27
CA GLY A 479 46.06 -1.22 68.14
C GLY A 479 46.43 -2.28 69.19
N ALA A 480 47.72 -2.51 69.46
CA ALA A 480 48.14 -3.19 70.69
C ALA A 480 47.71 -2.40 71.95
N THR A 481 47.94 -2.97 73.14
CA THR A 481 47.64 -2.32 74.42
C THR A 481 48.91 -1.73 75.02
N GLU A 482 48.89 -0.43 75.32
CA GLU A 482 49.99 0.27 76.01
C GLU A 482 50.23 -0.33 77.40
N ILE A 483 51.48 -0.63 77.69
CA ILE A 483 51.99 -0.98 79.02
C ILE A 483 53.10 0.01 79.38
N CYS A 484 53.22 0.39 80.67
CA CYS A 484 54.22 1.37 81.12
C CYS A 484 55.67 0.81 81.03
N ASP A 485 56.20 0.56 79.83
CA ASP A 485 57.55 0.04 79.57
C ASP A 485 58.44 1.01 78.77
N GLY A 486 57.89 2.11 78.26
CA GLY A 486 58.61 3.12 77.49
C GLY A 486 58.69 2.85 75.98
N ILE A 487 57.89 1.90 75.46
CA ILE A 487 57.70 1.63 74.02
C ILE A 487 56.29 2.10 73.61
N ASP A 488 56.19 2.72 72.42
CA ASP A 488 54.90 2.94 71.74
C ASP A 488 54.40 1.59 71.23
N ASN A 489 53.70 0.83 72.09
CA ASN A 489 53.28 -0.53 71.76
C ASN A 489 52.23 -0.52 70.64
N ASN A 490 51.34 0.48 70.63
CA ASN A 490 50.23 0.54 69.69
C ASN A 490 50.53 1.31 68.38
N CYS A 491 51.79 1.72 68.17
CA CYS A 491 52.31 2.48 67.03
C CYS A 491 51.56 3.80 66.72
N ASN A 492 50.97 4.49 67.71
CA ASN A 492 50.22 5.75 67.47
C ASN A 492 51.07 7.03 67.48
N GLY A 493 52.34 6.95 67.87
CA GLY A 493 53.25 8.08 68.03
C GLY A 493 53.28 8.67 69.45
N GLN A 494 52.70 7.98 70.42
CA GLN A 494 52.70 8.36 71.84
C GLN A 494 53.12 7.15 72.68
N VAL A 495 53.95 7.38 73.71
CA VAL A 495 54.49 6.33 74.59
C VAL A 495 53.79 6.39 75.94
N ASP A 496 53.31 5.25 76.44
CA ASP A 496 52.69 5.05 77.76
C ASP A 496 51.40 5.88 78.03
N THR A 497 50.87 6.65 77.05
CA THR A 497 49.81 7.65 77.33
C THR A 497 48.48 7.03 77.72
N ASP A 498 48.11 5.95 77.05
CA ASP A 498 46.87 5.20 77.27
C ASP A 498 47.10 3.93 78.13
N ALA A 499 48.30 3.79 78.72
CA ALA A 499 48.66 2.66 79.57
C ALA A 499 47.85 2.64 80.89
N VAL A 500 47.73 1.45 81.50
CA VAL A 500 47.04 1.29 82.79
C VAL A 500 47.91 1.82 83.93
N GLN A 501 47.78 3.11 84.22
CA GLN A 501 48.57 3.83 85.23
C GLN A 501 48.24 3.40 86.67
N THR A 502 49.27 3.33 87.51
CA THR A 502 49.16 2.93 88.93
C THR A 502 48.59 4.08 89.79
N SER A 503 47.81 3.74 90.82
CA SER A 503 47.25 4.72 91.79
C SER A 503 48.22 5.02 92.94
N TRP A 504 48.37 6.30 93.28
CA TRP A 504 49.28 6.79 94.31
C TRP A 504 48.57 7.76 95.28
N TYR A 505 48.61 7.45 96.56
CA TYR A 505 47.91 8.14 97.66
C TYR A 505 48.87 9.11 98.36
N ALA A 506 48.36 10.19 98.96
CA ALA A 506 49.20 11.12 99.72
C ALA A 506 49.77 10.43 100.96
N ASP A 507 51.05 10.68 101.24
CA ASP A 507 51.79 10.30 102.45
C ASP A 507 52.36 11.61 103.01
N ALA A 508 51.67 12.18 103.98
CA ALA A 508 51.86 13.57 104.42
C ALA A 508 52.67 13.71 105.73
N ASP A 509 52.88 12.61 106.47
CA ASP A 509 53.75 12.57 107.65
C ASP A 509 55.02 11.72 107.47
N GLY A 510 55.04 10.78 106.52
CA GLY A 510 56.24 10.08 106.06
C GLY A 510 56.46 8.67 106.63
N ASP A 511 55.46 7.98 107.19
CA ASP A 511 55.62 6.58 107.64
C ASP A 511 55.58 5.53 106.52
N GLY A 512 55.01 5.88 105.36
CA GLY A 512 54.95 5.02 104.17
C GLY A 512 53.59 4.36 103.90
N TYR A 513 52.58 4.62 104.75
CA TYR A 513 51.17 4.46 104.41
C TYR A 513 50.62 5.78 103.86
N GLY A 514 49.43 5.74 103.24
CA GLY A 514 48.84 6.94 102.66
C GLY A 514 47.33 7.04 102.84
N ALA A 515 46.82 8.26 102.73
CA ALA A 515 45.41 8.57 102.97
C ALA A 515 44.45 7.70 102.14
N LYS A 516 43.40 7.19 102.78
CA LYS A 516 42.30 6.42 102.18
C LYS A 516 41.57 7.10 101.00
N THR A 517 41.81 8.38 100.73
CA THR A 517 41.18 9.16 99.64
C THR A 517 42.18 10.12 98.98
N GLY A 518 41.89 10.59 97.76
CA GLY A 518 42.75 11.58 97.08
C GLY A 518 43.92 10.99 96.29
N ALA A 519 43.78 9.77 95.78
CA ALA A 519 44.73 9.14 94.86
C ALA A 519 44.92 9.94 93.56
N ILE A 520 46.11 9.82 92.95
CA ILE A 520 46.38 10.24 91.57
C ILE A 520 46.99 9.08 90.79
N SER A 521 46.70 8.98 89.50
CA SER A 521 47.28 7.96 88.61
C SER A 521 48.62 8.42 88.02
N SER A 522 49.58 7.51 87.92
CA SER A 522 50.88 7.71 87.26
C SER A 522 51.59 6.36 87.02
N CYS A 523 52.30 6.19 85.90
CA CYS A 523 53.20 5.04 85.70
C CYS A 523 54.40 5.01 86.69
N THR A 524 54.72 6.11 87.38
CA THR A 524 55.84 6.20 88.33
C THR A 524 55.44 6.88 89.64
N GLN A 525 56.07 6.49 90.76
CA GLN A 525 55.77 7.01 92.11
C GLN A 525 55.97 8.55 92.18
N PRO A 526 54.89 9.33 92.41
CA PRO A 526 55.00 10.76 92.65
C PRO A 526 55.65 11.02 94.02
N SER A 527 56.43 12.10 94.13
CA SER A 527 57.06 12.49 95.41
C SER A 527 56.01 12.82 96.49
N GLY A 528 56.20 12.32 97.72
CA GLY A 528 55.23 12.47 98.82
C GLY A 528 53.97 11.63 98.63
N ARG A 529 54.09 10.48 97.96
CA ARG A 529 52.99 9.54 97.72
C ARG A 529 53.45 8.10 97.76
N VAL A 530 52.55 7.20 98.17
CA VAL A 530 52.76 5.74 98.24
C VAL A 530 51.60 4.98 97.59
N GLN A 531 51.76 3.66 97.41
CA GLN A 531 50.73 2.82 96.79
C GLN A 531 49.74 2.23 97.81
N ASP A 532 50.16 2.04 99.07
CA ASP A 532 49.27 1.61 100.13
C ASP A 532 48.38 2.77 100.59
N ASN A 533 47.09 2.52 100.82
CA ASN A 533 46.10 3.53 101.17
C ASN A 533 45.41 3.26 102.52
N ASN A 534 45.97 2.42 103.37
CA ASN A 534 45.29 1.91 104.56
C ASN A 534 45.44 2.79 105.81
N ASP A 535 46.10 3.95 105.71
CA ASP A 535 46.25 4.92 106.80
C ASP A 535 44.90 5.41 107.34
N CYS A 536 44.75 5.49 108.66
CA CYS A 536 43.57 6.05 109.32
C CYS A 536 43.71 7.52 109.74
N ASN A 537 44.94 8.09 109.76
CA ASN A 537 45.21 9.49 110.08
C ASN A 537 46.57 10.00 109.51
N ASP A 538 46.63 10.23 108.18
CA ASP A 538 47.70 10.83 107.31
C ASP A 538 48.19 12.23 107.75
N ALA A 539 48.51 12.38 109.03
CA ALA A 539 49.03 13.56 109.68
C ALA A 539 49.77 13.23 110.99
N VAL A 540 49.87 11.94 111.36
CA VAL A 540 50.48 11.42 112.58
C VAL A 540 51.16 10.08 112.30
N VAL A 541 52.48 10.14 112.08
CA VAL A 541 53.48 9.08 111.79
C VAL A 541 53.58 7.89 112.77
N THR A 542 52.57 7.71 113.61
CA THR A 542 52.40 6.63 114.60
C THR A 542 50.97 6.09 114.62
N VAL A 543 50.15 6.40 113.61
CA VAL A 543 48.72 6.05 113.52
C VAL A 543 48.46 5.37 112.17
N HIS A 544 49.10 4.21 111.98
CA HIS A 544 49.16 3.48 110.71
C HIS A 544 48.94 1.98 110.89
N PRO A 545 48.57 1.24 109.83
CA PRO A 545 48.48 -0.23 109.86
C PRO A 545 49.70 -0.89 110.51
N GLY A 546 49.47 -1.65 111.59
CA GLY A 546 50.52 -2.39 112.28
C GLY A 546 51.43 -1.57 113.21
N ALA A 547 51.05 -0.33 113.57
CA ALA A 547 51.63 0.36 114.73
C ALA A 547 51.38 -0.41 116.05
N THR A 548 51.94 0.07 117.16
CA THR A 548 51.69 -0.47 118.51
C THR A 548 50.70 0.43 119.24
N GLU A 549 49.67 -0.14 119.87
CA GLU A 549 48.69 0.65 120.63
C GLU A 549 49.30 1.35 121.85
N VAL A 550 48.85 2.59 122.07
CA VAL A 550 49.16 3.44 123.21
C VAL A 550 47.94 3.48 124.12
N CYS A 551 47.68 2.35 124.81
CA CYS A 551 46.53 2.20 125.69
C CYS A 551 46.37 3.40 126.66
N ASP A 552 45.13 3.88 126.79
CA ASP A 552 44.63 5.08 127.49
C ASP A 552 44.68 6.42 126.71
N ASP A 553 44.86 6.43 125.37
CA ASP A 553 44.84 7.67 124.54
C ASP A 553 43.58 7.90 123.68
N ALA A 554 42.71 6.89 123.56
CA ALA A 554 41.47 6.84 122.78
C ALA A 554 41.61 6.98 121.25
N VAL A 555 42.80 6.75 120.69
CA VAL A 555 43.06 6.57 119.26
C VAL A 555 42.99 5.07 118.91
N ASP A 556 42.94 4.76 117.61
CA ASP A 556 43.15 3.43 117.01
C ASP A 556 44.51 3.53 116.31
N ASN A 557 45.62 3.30 117.03
CA ASN A 557 46.95 3.60 116.48
C ASN A 557 47.32 2.65 115.34
N ASN A 558 46.89 1.39 115.40
CA ASN A 558 47.22 0.35 114.42
C ASN A 558 46.20 0.22 113.27
N CYS A 559 45.19 1.11 113.23
CA CYS A 559 44.14 1.21 112.22
C CYS A 559 43.26 -0.05 112.03
N ASN A 560 43.07 -0.88 113.06
CA ASN A 560 42.24 -2.09 112.95
C ASN A 560 40.74 -1.87 113.25
N GLY A 561 40.37 -0.67 113.70
CA GLY A 561 39.00 -0.30 114.07
C GLY A 561 38.66 -0.47 115.55
N GLN A 562 39.66 -0.62 116.44
CA GLN A 562 39.49 -0.76 117.88
C GLN A 562 40.27 0.33 118.61
N THR A 563 39.64 0.98 119.59
CA THR A 563 40.30 1.99 120.45
C THR A 563 40.42 1.46 121.87
N ASP A 564 41.61 1.55 122.48
CA ASP A 564 41.94 1.14 123.85
C ASP A 564 41.31 -0.20 124.31
N ALA A 565 40.19 -0.12 125.04
CA ALA A 565 39.52 -1.23 125.71
C ALA A 565 38.82 -2.21 124.74
N GLY A 566 38.84 -1.92 123.44
CA GLY A 566 38.50 -2.88 122.39
C GLY A 566 39.67 -3.78 121.99
N ASP A 567 40.91 -3.27 122.00
CA ASP A 567 42.04 -3.92 121.34
C ASP A 567 42.65 -5.09 122.14
N ALA A 568 42.92 -6.19 121.44
CA ALA A 568 43.51 -7.39 122.01
C ALA A 568 44.93 -7.18 122.59
N GLN A 569 45.67 -6.15 122.15
CA GLN A 569 46.96 -5.74 122.72
C GLN A 569 46.81 -5.11 124.12
N CYS A 570 45.68 -4.46 124.41
CA CYS A 570 45.36 -3.93 125.74
C CYS A 570 44.64 -4.98 126.64
N GLY A 571 44.04 -6.03 126.06
CA GLY A 571 44.02 -7.38 126.66
C GLY A 571 42.68 -8.00 127.12
N GLY A 572 42.04 -8.81 126.25
CA GLY A 572 40.94 -9.74 126.60
C GLY A 572 40.51 -10.65 125.43
N GLN A 573 40.18 -11.94 125.66
CA GLN A 573 39.90 -12.96 124.61
C GLN A 573 38.92 -14.07 125.09
N GLU A 574 38.25 -14.79 124.17
CA GLU A 574 37.22 -15.86 124.40
C GLU A 574 37.34 -17.05 123.39
N PRO A 575 36.81 -18.28 123.66
CA PRO A 575 37.24 -19.56 123.03
C PRO A 575 36.25 -20.30 122.07
N VAL A 576 36.65 -21.48 121.53
CA VAL A 576 35.92 -22.32 120.52
C VAL A 576 36.03 -23.85 120.80
N VAL A 577 35.06 -24.68 120.36
CA VAL A 577 34.92 -26.14 120.68
C VAL A 577 34.64 -27.02 119.43
N THR A 578 35.11 -28.29 119.34
CA THR A 578 34.81 -29.24 118.22
C THR A 578 34.73 -30.74 118.62
N GLY A 579 34.19 -31.64 117.75
CA GLY A 579 34.13 -33.10 118.00
C GLY A 579 34.05 -34.01 116.75
N ARG A 580 34.24 -35.34 116.91
CA ARG A 580 34.13 -36.41 115.87
C ARG A 580 33.22 -37.57 116.35
N VAL A 581 32.57 -38.30 115.43
CA VAL A 581 31.37 -39.13 115.75
C VAL A 581 31.24 -40.42 114.89
N CYS A 582 30.75 -41.51 115.52
CA CYS A 582 30.36 -42.84 114.98
C CYS A 582 31.45 -43.72 114.28
N ASP A 583 31.32 -45.05 114.41
CA ASP A 583 32.23 -46.06 113.83
C ASP A 583 31.65 -46.61 112.49
N PRO A 584 32.45 -46.72 111.41
CA PRO A 584 31.98 -47.07 110.07
C PRO A 584 31.72 -48.57 109.82
N THR A 585 31.71 -49.44 110.84
CA THR A 585 31.60 -50.91 110.67
C THR A 585 30.21 -51.51 110.87
N VAL A 586 29.17 -50.71 111.13
CA VAL A 586 27.79 -51.20 111.37
C VAL A 586 26.77 -50.49 110.49
N THR A 587 26.00 -51.25 109.71
CA THR A 587 24.87 -50.71 108.92
C THR A 587 23.64 -50.45 109.80
N GLY A 588 23.41 -49.19 110.16
CA GLY A 588 22.24 -48.71 110.90
C GLY A 588 22.35 -47.19 111.15
N SER A 589 21.24 -46.49 111.37
CA SER A 589 21.24 -45.03 111.52
C SER A 589 21.86 -44.56 112.85
N CYS A 590 22.75 -43.55 112.78
CA CYS A 590 23.32 -42.90 113.96
C CYS A 590 22.46 -41.69 114.36
N THR A 591 22.20 -41.54 115.65
CA THR A 591 21.48 -40.38 116.23
C THR A 591 22.39 -39.58 117.16
N MET A 592 22.34 -38.25 117.04
CA MET A 592 23.10 -37.32 117.85
C MET A 592 22.17 -36.26 118.44
N GLN A 593 22.33 -35.96 119.73
CA GLN A 593 21.61 -34.89 120.41
C GLN A 593 22.56 -33.75 120.75
N ILE A 594 22.07 -32.52 120.58
CA ILE A 594 22.82 -31.30 120.89
C ILE A 594 22.02 -30.55 121.96
N THR A 595 22.67 -30.30 123.09
CA THR A 595 22.06 -29.63 124.24
C THR A 595 22.87 -28.38 124.55
N CYS A 596 22.26 -27.22 124.37
CA CYS A 596 22.81 -25.93 124.80
C CYS A 596 22.10 -25.45 126.08
N SER A 597 22.83 -24.75 126.93
CA SER A 597 22.30 -24.15 128.16
C SER A 597 21.38 -22.96 127.83
N ALA A 598 20.28 -22.79 128.58
CA ALA A 598 19.26 -21.77 128.30
C ALA A 598 19.86 -20.36 128.06
N GLY A 599 19.31 -19.62 127.08
CA GLY A 599 19.84 -18.35 126.58
C GLY A 599 20.93 -18.47 125.49
N ASN A 600 21.62 -19.61 125.37
CA ASN A 600 22.72 -19.77 124.41
C ASN A 600 22.25 -20.45 123.11
N THR A 601 22.54 -19.83 121.97
CA THR A 601 22.26 -20.38 120.63
C THR A 601 23.54 -20.41 119.80
N PRO A 602 23.87 -21.52 119.11
CA PRO A 602 25.01 -21.58 118.19
C PRO A 602 24.93 -20.53 117.07
N SER A 603 26.10 -20.07 116.61
CA SER A 603 26.21 -19.12 115.51
C SER A 603 26.39 -19.81 114.15
N THR A 604 27.10 -20.93 114.08
CA THR A 604 27.22 -21.78 112.87
C THR A 604 27.41 -23.26 113.24
N MET A 605 27.06 -24.14 112.30
CA MET A 605 27.39 -25.57 112.34
C MET A 605 28.05 -25.99 111.02
N ARG A 606 29.02 -26.91 111.08
CA ARG A 606 29.59 -27.61 109.92
C ARG A 606 29.48 -29.12 110.11
N VAL A 607 29.00 -29.85 109.10
CA VAL A 607 28.79 -31.32 109.12
C VAL A 607 29.58 -31.96 107.97
N CYS A 608 30.28 -33.07 108.24
CA CYS A 608 31.14 -33.76 107.26
C CYS A 608 30.91 -35.29 107.17
N VAL A 609 30.80 -35.81 105.95
CA VAL A 609 30.52 -37.22 105.60
C VAL A 609 31.48 -37.76 104.52
N SER A 610 31.64 -39.09 104.37
CA SER A 610 32.52 -39.69 103.35
C SER A 610 32.02 -41.01 102.71
N GLY A 611 32.33 -41.22 101.42
CA GLY A 611 31.96 -42.44 100.66
C GLY A 611 32.18 -42.38 99.13
N LYS A 612 31.59 -43.34 98.39
CA LYS A 612 31.75 -43.53 96.93
C LYS A 612 30.42 -43.81 96.20
N ALA A 613 30.15 -43.10 95.12
CA ALA A 613 28.99 -43.30 94.24
C ALA A 613 29.28 -44.28 93.08
N ARG A 614 28.21 -44.78 92.43
CA ARG A 614 28.22 -45.45 91.11
C ARG A 614 27.21 -44.76 90.19
N SER A 615 27.49 -44.71 88.90
CA SER A 615 26.54 -44.26 87.87
C SER A 615 26.07 -45.42 86.98
N SER A 616 24.92 -45.25 86.34
CA SER A 616 24.37 -46.17 85.33
C SER A 616 23.46 -45.39 84.37
N VAL A 617 23.63 -45.59 83.06
CA VAL A 617 22.97 -44.81 81.99
C VAL A 617 22.02 -45.70 81.19
N VAL A 618 20.89 -45.14 80.73
CA VAL A 618 20.02 -45.73 79.69
C VAL A 618 19.50 -44.60 78.78
N PRO A 619 19.63 -44.68 77.44
CA PRO A 619 19.06 -43.72 76.49
C PRO A 619 17.71 -44.20 75.90
N GLY A 620 16.83 -43.27 75.49
CA GLY A 620 15.63 -43.62 74.71
C GLY A 620 14.64 -42.49 74.40
N SER A 621 14.24 -42.42 73.12
CA SER A 621 12.94 -41.96 72.57
C SER A 621 12.25 -40.68 73.08
N GLU A 622 12.30 -39.65 72.22
CA GLU A 622 11.14 -39.09 71.50
C GLU A 622 9.88 -38.52 72.20
N ASN A 623 9.48 -37.33 71.69
CA ASN A 623 8.12 -36.81 71.47
C ASN A 623 7.28 -36.17 72.60
N ALA A 624 6.60 -35.09 72.16
CA ALA A 624 5.44 -34.41 72.75
C ALA A 624 5.66 -33.45 73.95
N PRO A 625 4.80 -32.42 74.13
CA PRO A 625 5.18 -31.20 74.85
C PRO A 625 4.49 -31.00 76.21
N GLY A 626 5.09 -30.14 77.05
CA GLY A 626 4.40 -29.48 78.16
C GLY A 626 4.46 -30.18 79.52
N ALA A 627 5.66 -30.39 80.05
CA ALA A 627 5.87 -30.73 81.46
C ALA A 627 7.05 -29.94 82.04
N ASP A 628 6.78 -29.09 83.05
CA ASP A 628 7.81 -28.49 83.89
C ASP A 628 8.41 -29.60 84.77
N THR A 629 9.71 -29.87 84.57
CA THR A 629 10.45 -30.89 85.32
C THR A 629 11.79 -30.31 85.78
N SER A 630 11.73 -29.49 86.82
CA SER A 630 12.89 -28.92 87.55
C SER A 630 13.73 -29.96 88.34
N THR A 631 13.84 -31.19 87.82
CA THR A 631 14.59 -32.33 88.37
C THR A 631 15.11 -33.26 87.24
N GLY A 632 15.93 -32.74 86.33
CA GLY A 632 16.53 -33.54 85.24
C GLY A 632 17.84 -32.99 84.69
N SER A 633 18.96 -33.60 85.08
CA SER A 633 20.26 -33.65 84.38
C SER A 633 20.67 -32.46 83.49
N LEU A 634 21.26 -31.42 84.10
CA LEU A 634 22.09 -30.46 83.34
C LEU A 634 23.41 -31.13 82.93
N LEU A 635 23.57 -31.38 81.63
CA LEU A 635 24.83 -31.79 81.01
C LEU A 635 25.67 -30.55 80.66
N ARG A 636 26.99 -30.68 80.73
CA ARG A 636 27.91 -29.86 79.91
C ARG A 636 28.20 -30.59 78.59
N GLU A 637 28.75 -29.86 77.62
CA GLU A 637 29.09 -30.35 76.28
C GLU A 637 30.15 -31.49 76.29
N ASP A 638 30.88 -31.66 77.41
CA ASP A 638 31.84 -32.74 77.68
C ASP A 638 31.24 -34.00 78.37
N GLY A 639 29.92 -34.08 78.53
CA GLY A 639 29.20 -35.37 78.57
C GLY A 639 29.12 -36.15 79.90
N ASN A 640 29.30 -35.51 81.06
CA ASN A 640 29.17 -36.16 82.38
C ASN A 640 27.94 -35.68 83.20
N PHE A 641 27.39 -36.57 84.04
CA PHE A 641 26.22 -36.33 84.90
C PHE A 641 26.60 -36.08 86.37
N MET A 642 25.78 -35.32 87.10
CA MET A 642 25.94 -35.00 88.54
C MET A 642 24.92 -35.73 89.42
N THR A 643 25.30 -36.06 90.67
CA THR A 643 24.41 -36.74 91.65
C THR A 643 24.38 -35.99 92.99
N LYS A 644 23.20 -35.51 93.40
CA LYS A 644 22.95 -34.87 94.70
C LYS A 644 22.41 -35.86 95.74
N TYR A 645 22.60 -35.55 97.02
CA TYR A 645 22.10 -36.33 98.17
C TYR A 645 21.25 -35.44 99.10
N PHE A 646 20.48 -36.03 99.99
CA PHE A 646 19.63 -35.32 100.95
C PHE A 646 19.85 -35.83 102.38
N VAL A 647 19.76 -34.92 103.36
CA VAL A 647 19.76 -35.25 104.79
C VAL A 647 18.43 -34.74 105.40
N LEU A 648 17.75 -35.60 106.15
CA LEU A 648 16.42 -35.32 106.71
C LEU A 648 16.49 -34.97 108.18
N PHE A 649 15.85 -33.86 108.58
CA PHE A 649 15.76 -33.41 109.97
C PHE A 649 14.35 -33.68 110.52
N TYR A 650 14.28 -34.18 111.76
CA TYR A 650 13.02 -34.55 112.42
C TYR A 650 12.88 -33.91 113.80
N ASP A 651 11.90 -32.99 113.93
CA ASP A 651 11.26 -32.71 115.22
C ASP A 651 10.31 -33.86 115.60
N ARG A 652 10.06 -34.06 116.90
CA ARG A 652 9.08 -35.04 117.40
C ARG A 652 7.62 -34.70 117.08
N TYR A 653 7.31 -33.50 116.58
CA TYR A 653 5.94 -33.00 116.39
C TYR A 653 5.57 -32.53 114.96
N SER A 654 6.32 -32.95 113.94
CA SER A 654 6.05 -32.78 112.49
C SER A 654 6.16 -31.34 111.92
N SER A 655 6.40 -31.14 110.62
CA SER A 655 6.72 -32.09 109.53
C SER A 655 8.13 -31.86 108.99
N GLY A 656 8.84 -32.94 108.62
CA GLY A 656 10.28 -32.92 108.39
C GLY A 656 10.74 -31.98 107.27
N PHE A 657 11.86 -31.28 107.52
CA PHE A 657 12.57 -30.46 106.54
C PHE A 657 13.77 -31.25 106.01
N GLY A 658 13.87 -31.40 104.69
CA GLY A 658 14.96 -32.11 104.02
C GLY A 658 15.94 -31.13 103.40
N VAL A 659 17.19 -31.14 103.87
CA VAL A 659 18.26 -30.32 103.30
C VAL A 659 18.96 -31.12 102.20
N GLY A 660 18.88 -30.63 100.96
CA GLY A 660 19.65 -31.17 99.85
C GLY A 660 21.12 -30.76 99.96
N VAL A 661 22.01 -31.73 100.12
CA VAL A 661 23.46 -31.50 100.15
C VAL A 661 23.97 -31.49 98.72
N ASP A 662 24.37 -30.30 98.26
CA ASP A 662 24.92 -30.10 96.92
C ASP A 662 26.40 -30.53 96.88
N THR A 663 26.67 -31.64 96.21
CA THR A 663 28.00 -32.23 96.04
C THR A 663 28.88 -31.49 95.03
N SER A 664 28.39 -30.43 94.37
CA SER A 664 29.14 -29.67 93.35
C SER A 664 30.32 -28.82 93.87
N ARG A 665 30.54 -28.76 95.19
CA ARG A 665 31.74 -28.15 95.80
C ARG A 665 32.47 -29.09 96.76
N PRO A 666 33.22 -30.09 96.25
CA PRO A 666 34.08 -30.92 97.08
C PRO A 666 35.35 -30.18 97.49
N ILE A 667 35.62 -30.05 98.80
CA ILE A 667 36.91 -29.60 99.32
C ILE A 667 37.85 -30.81 99.35
N TYR A 668 38.34 -31.25 98.19
CA TYR A 668 39.26 -32.37 98.10
C TYR A 668 40.65 -32.01 98.64
N THR A 669 40.95 -32.43 99.88
CA THR A 669 42.32 -32.74 100.30
C THR A 669 42.60 -34.22 100.05
N THR A 670 43.80 -34.54 99.56
CA THR A 670 44.01 -35.61 98.57
C THR A 670 44.14 -37.04 99.12
N THR A 671 43.57 -37.36 100.27
CA THR A 671 43.63 -38.70 100.89
C THR A 671 42.32 -39.24 101.47
N THR A 672 41.27 -38.43 101.61
CA THR A 672 39.96 -38.87 102.16
C THR A 672 38.79 -38.26 101.38
N ASN A 673 37.86 -39.10 100.91
CA ASN A 673 36.66 -38.69 100.16
C ASN A 673 35.61 -38.00 101.07
N GLN A 674 35.97 -36.89 101.70
CA GLN A 674 35.14 -36.18 102.66
C GLN A 674 34.42 -34.97 102.02
N TYR A 675 33.13 -34.85 102.30
CA TYR A 675 32.25 -33.77 101.84
C TYR A 675 31.71 -33.06 103.09
N CYS A 676 31.86 -31.74 103.15
CA CYS A 676 31.40 -30.92 104.27
C CYS A 676 30.39 -29.87 103.81
N ALA A 677 29.39 -29.59 104.64
CA ALA A 677 28.44 -28.50 104.46
C ALA A 677 28.38 -27.62 105.71
N GLU A 678 28.21 -26.31 105.52
CA GLU A 678 27.98 -25.35 106.59
C GLU A 678 26.52 -24.91 106.61
N LEU A 679 25.96 -24.75 107.80
CA LEU A 679 24.60 -24.28 108.04
C LEU A 679 24.65 -23.02 108.91
N PRO A 680 24.23 -21.84 108.40
CA PRO A 680 24.13 -20.62 109.19
C PRO A 680 23.00 -20.71 110.22
N ARG A 681 22.90 -19.67 111.06
CA ARG A 681 21.96 -19.56 112.18
C ARG A 681 20.51 -19.35 111.70
N GLY A 682 19.68 -20.37 111.80
CA GLY A 682 18.22 -20.24 111.66
C GLY A 682 17.49 -21.55 111.31
N ASP A 683 18.02 -22.31 110.35
CA ASP A 683 17.20 -23.31 109.63
C ASP A 683 17.12 -24.70 110.28
N TRP A 684 17.97 -24.99 111.27
CA TRP A 684 18.17 -26.35 111.82
C TRP A 684 18.01 -26.45 113.35
N PHE A 685 17.72 -25.36 114.04
CA PHE A 685 17.53 -25.34 115.50
C PHE A 685 16.41 -24.35 115.89
N PRO A 686 15.34 -24.79 116.57
CA PRO A 686 14.20 -23.92 116.87
C PRO A 686 14.59 -22.82 117.87
N ALA A 687 14.35 -21.56 117.50
CA ALA A 687 14.77 -20.37 118.25
C ALA A 687 13.83 -20.03 119.44
N LEU A 688 13.60 -21.00 120.34
CA LEU A 688 12.87 -20.84 121.59
C LEU A 688 13.63 -21.50 122.75
N GLU A 689 13.63 -20.87 123.92
CA GLU A 689 14.53 -21.21 125.03
C GLU A 689 14.38 -22.65 125.55
N GLY A 690 15.52 -23.32 125.76
CA GLY A 690 15.61 -24.52 126.59
C GLY A 690 15.23 -25.86 125.93
N GLN A 691 15.08 -25.93 124.61
CA GLN A 691 14.75 -27.18 123.91
C GLN A 691 15.99 -27.94 123.40
N THR A 692 15.89 -29.27 123.31
CA THR A 692 16.97 -30.17 122.88
C THR A 692 16.81 -30.59 121.42
N GLY A 693 17.70 -30.14 120.54
CA GLY A 693 17.75 -30.58 119.15
C GLY A 693 18.21 -32.03 119.02
N THR A 694 17.53 -32.82 118.18
CA THR A 694 17.93 -34.20 117.86
C THR A 694 18.20 -34.31 116.36
N LEU A 695 19.45 -34.57 116.00
CA LEU A 695 19.88 -34.82 114.64
C LEU A 695 19.89 -36.34 114.38
N VAL A 696 18.97 -36.78 113.52
CA VAL A 696 19.00 -38.12 112.93
C VAL A 696 19.78 -38.00 111.62
N VAL A 697 20.76 -38.88 111.37
CA VAL A 697 21.39 -38.98 110.05
C VAL A 697 21.17 -40.38 109.51
N GLU A 698 20.27 -40.50 108.55
CA GLU A 698 20.04 -41.71 107.77
C GLU A 698 20.74 -41.55 106.42
N ALA A 699 21.82 -42.30 106.20
CA ALA A 699 22.59 -42.27 104.96
C ALA A 699 23.35 -43.60 104.76
N ASP A 700 23.47 -44.05 103.51
CA ASP A 700 24.36 -45.14 103.10
C ASP A 700 25.84 -44.68 102.98
N LEU A 701 26.25 -43.73 103.83
CA LEU A 701 27.54 -43.04 103.82
C LEU A 701 28.02 -42.78 105.25
N ASN A 702 29.33 -42.75 105.47
CA ASN A 702 29.89 -42.61 106.82
C ASN A 702 29.88 -41.15 107.28
N LEU A 703 29.38 -40.87 108.48
CA LEU A 703 29.55 -39.58 109.16
C LEU A 703 30.95 -39.53 109.81
N GLU A 704 31.65 -38.40 109.76
CA GLU A 704 33.02 -38.30 110.30
C GLU A 704 33.25 -37.20 111.34
N LYS A 705 32.70 -35.99 111.11
CA LYS A 705 32.92 -34.82 111.98
C LYS A 705 31.70 -33.90 111.99
N VAL A 706 31.42 -33.30 113.15
CA VAL A 706 30.53 -32.14 113.28
C VAL A 706 31.20 -31.09 114.14
N GLU A 707 31.23 -29.85 113.65
CA GLU A 707 31.79 -28.68 114.32
C GLU A 707 30.65 -27.69 114.59
N ILE A 708 30.68 -27.05 115.76
CA ILE A 708 29.66 -26.08 116.18
C ILE A 708 30.39 -24.89 116.78
N SER A 709 30.20 -23.70 116.20
CA SER A 709 30.66 -22.47 116.81
C SER A 709 29.53 -21.89 117.66
N SER A 710 29.83 -21.64 118.94
CA SER A 710 28.99 -20.87 119.86
C SER A 710 29.88 -19.88 120.61
N GLY A 711 29.44 -18.64 120.76
CA GLY A 711 30.15 -17.59 121.52
C GLY A 711 30.07 -17.77 123.05
N SER A 712 30.17 -19.01 123.52
CA SER A 712 30.27 -19.42 124.93
C SER A 712 30.57 -20.93 124.98
N GLU A 713 31.27 -21.40 126.02
CA GLU A 713 31.66 -22.82 126.21
C GLU A 713 30.50 -23.76 126.66
N LEU A 714 29.23 -23.33 126.58
CA LEU A 714 28.10 -23.94 127.31
C LEU A 714 27.11 -24.77 126.46
N CYS A 715 27.58 -25.28 125.33
CA CYS A 715 26.89 -26.27 124.48
C CYS A 715 27.61 -27.62 124.48
N GLN A 716 26.87 -28.73 124.56
CA GLN A 716 27.40 -30.09 124.58
C GLN A 716 26.80 -30.97 123.48
N ILE A 717 27.66 -31.76 122.84
CA ILE A 717 27.30 -32.77 121.84
C ILE A 717 27.24 -34.15 122.53
N ASN A 718 26.10 -34.83 122.46
CA ASN A 718 25.90 -36.17 123.03
C ASN A 718 25.51 -37.15 121.93
N THR A 719 26.32 -38.19 121.73
CA THR A 719 26.13 -39.19 120.67
C THR A 719 25.68 -40.53 121.25
N THR A 720 24.57 -41.08 120.77
CA THR A 720 24.01 -42.35 121.28
C THR A 720 23.81 -43.36 120.14
N GLY A 721 24.88 -44.09 119.79
CA GLY A 721 24.83 -45.21 118.86
C GLY A 721 24.67 -46.57 119.57
N VAL A 722 24.01 -47.53 118.92
CA VAL A 722 23.83 -48.89 119.45
C VAL A 722 25.05 -49.76 119.12
N GLY A 723 26.19 -49.41 119.72
CA GLY A 723 27.50 -50.05 119.52
C GLY A 723 28.57 -49.24 120.23
N GLY A 724 29.32 -49.85 121.14
CA GLY A 724 30.08 -49.12 122.15
C GLY A 724 31.45 -48.60 121.69
N ALA A 725 31.52 -47.31 121.33
CA ALA A 725 32.76 -46.54 121.29
C ALA A 725 32.51 -45.08 121.69
N SER A 726 33.08 -44.62 122.81
CA SER A 726 32.96 -43.25 123.31
C SER A 726 34.20 -42.41 122.94
N GLY A 727 34.03 -41.47 122.02
CA GLY A 727 35.06 -40.50 121.66
C GLY A 727 35.15 -39.33 122.65
N PHE A 728 36.36 -38.84 122.90
CA PHE A 728 36.61 -37.65 123.72
C PHE A 728 36.68 -36.38 122.87
N VAL A 729 36.21 -35.26 123.42
CA VAL A 729 36.42 -33.91 122.88
C VAL A 729 37.87 -33.49 123.17
N THR A 730 38.57 -33.00 122.15
CA THR A 730 39.94 -32.48 122.28
C THR A 730 39.92 -30.97 122.09
N TYR A 731 40.18 -30.23 123.17
CA TYR A 731 40.47 -28.80 123.10
C TYR A 731 41.89 -28.60 122.58
N VAL A 732 42.07 -27.64 121.68
CA VAL A 732 43.39 -27.20 121.17
C VAL A 732 43.40 -25.68 121.21
N GLY A 733 44.25 -25.12 122.07
CA GLY A 733 44.53 -23.69 122.12
C GLY A 733 46.03 -23.45 121.98
N GLN A 734 46.37 -22.34 121.34
CA GLN A 734 47.67 -21.67 121.38
C GLN A 734 47.42 -20.18 121.54
#